data_AF-A0AAQ5YKP7-F1
#
_entry.id   AF-A0AAQ5YKP7-F1
#
_cell.length_a   1.000
_cell.length_b   1.000
_cell.length_c   1.000
_cell.angle_alpha   90.00
_cell.angle_beta   90.00
_cell.angle_gamma   90.00
#
_symmetry.space_group_name_H-M   'P 1'
#
loop_
_entity.id
_entity.type
_entity.pdbx_description
1 polymer ?
#
loop_
_entity_poly.entity_id
_entity_poly.type
_entity_poly.pdbx_seq_one_letter_code
_entity_poly.pdbx_strand_id
1 'polypeptide(L)'
;MESGVFLPCLDQFMLSPLVTWVKTFVPNDGGVHLDFSELLDGVFLNDIMTQIEEKSEQMLDCRHELENMEAELKRIQQENSQLLVDARAARTYRDELDALRERAIKADKLESEVGRYREQLHKMEFYKAKVEELKEDNRVLQETKEVLEDQLEGWRARSDKIHQLEKHSLLLKARVHDMEQEKEADRRRIEELQEENLALCLAQRRSMEESQHLGWELEQLSKTTENSQGQQTLSEEVSERTRSRMLKLEKENQSLLRTIEELRAATINNSTQAKHNQQVMCSTKNCTSSIDESSVLQTSCSNAGNHTHPLSTVTQQLLNGDSNCHQQLHTEELEGVQSEIFLTDTPDFHIQEKGQLEEGGSGERFKEVMSDLEVLENNHNRLHCFVGSCDHSPGSNSSSPCHDSIFTGLPTRSSYASKHTQRLEAKCRALDTVNQHLQISLDNTDRKVQRLEAEVQELEAENQSLQATLEELRISARRLEQLETEKQNLEHETTALERDKRQLEKENRRLRQQAEIQEANLDSSNVCMASLEREMRFLVKEVEGLRETAERVKGLERDNRELTKQAAIDQRTLATLREELVSEKLKTQQRDNELEKLAHELEMKVLNQESPQQAEQETPDNSRFKMLESELESSLKRSLQIKDDKIAALEARLQESSSLNQQLRQELKTVKLSCEALQQRQEEEWTTSSSSPPRESGKAVSEWLRESQEATKELLKLKDRLIEVERNNATLEAERQAMQAQLKHLESQSVSQQAQILALQRQAASLQENNTALQTHNANLQVEKSTLNSQSASLVAQNAQLQQQQSGTECERDSAMREREELRGVHEQLLRDHERLAVLHERQAMEYEALMGKHGCLKNAHRTLELEHPFCKSTDLTKFHCSPFKRLNQTYRQVLNDNEVLTADHKQLKSQLNEAKLEHTWLEADFSKLKKEFQQLDIASTKLTNQCELLSQLKGNLEEENRHLLGQIETLMLQNRTLLEQTMESKDLFHVEERQYIDKLNDLRRQKEKLEEKIMDQYKFYEPSPPRRRGNWITLKLKKLMKSSSREHGPEWPPTPTHSGLAESHLSSQDNSSFISSDGSGGSASTSAGDAISPHRNSSEYDLLRLTRASSETKCIDLSGEGSYEDQLAASVQRVSSTHEAAFEGQSSSQNSKKKNTHTTSVFLNEMQKLFLK
;
A
#
# COMPACT_ATOMS: atom_id res chain seq x y z
N MET A 1 -24.87 168.82 -6.71
CA MET A 1 -23.80 169.13 -7.69
C MET A 1 -23.48 167.84 -8.44
N GLU A 2 -23.12 167.94 -9.72
CA GLU A 2 -22.58 166.83 -10.55
C GLU A 2 -23.33 165.49 -10.56
N SER A 3 -24.62 165.52 -10.88
CA SER A 3 -25.47 164.32 -11.05
C SER A 3 -25.28 163.58 -12.40
N GLY A 4 -24.17 163.82 -13.12
CA GLY A 4 -24.00 163.38 -14.52
C GLY A 4 -22.93 162.31 -14.77
N VAL A 5 -22.07 162.01 -13.79
CA VAL A 5 -20.88 161.14 -14.00
C VAL A 5 -21.09 159.70 -13.53
N PHE A 6 -22.07 159.45 -12.65
CA PHE A 6 -22.27 158.13 -12.02
C PHE A 6 -23.05 157.10 -12.85
N LEU A 7 -23.97 157.52 -13.74
CA LEU A 7 -24.83 156.58 -14.48
C LEU A 7 -24.06 155.57 -15.36
N PRO A 8 -23.09 155.97 -16.21
CA PRO A 8 -22.40 155.02 -17.09
C PRO A 8 -21.62 153.95 -16.31
N CYS A 9 -21.04 154.32 -15.17
CA CYS A 9 -20.36 153.40 -14.26
C CYS A 9 -21.33 152.43 -13.58
N LEU A 10 -22.56 152.89 -13.30
CA LEU A 10 -23.62 152.09 -12.70
C LEU A 10 -24.15 151.03 -13.68
N ASP A 11 -24.46 151.42 -14.92
CA ASP A 11 -24.90 150.47 -15.96
C ASP A 11 -23.82 149.41 -16.22
N GLN A 12 -22.54 149.82 -16.25
CA GLN A 12 -21.42 148.89 -16.41
C GLN A 12 -21.22 147.96 -15.20
N PHE A 13 -21.59 148.38 -13.99
CA PHE A 13 -21.62 147.52 -12.80
C PHE A 13 -22.80 146.53 -12.84
N MET A 14 -23.99 146.98 -13.26
CA MET A 14 -25.20 146.14 -13.38
C MET A 14 -25.16 145.13 -14.53
N LEU A 15 -24.19 145.29 -15.44
CA LEU A 15 -23.77 144.36 -16.50
C LEU A 15 -22.51 143.55 -16.14
N SER A 16 -21.99 143.67 -14.91
CA SER A 16 -20.83 142.86 -14.48
C SER A 16 -21.17 141.36 -14.45
N PRO A 17 -20.19 140.45 -14.67
CA PRO A 17 -20.44 139.01 -14.58
C PRO A 17 -21.00 138.56 -13.24
N LEU A 18 -20.62 139.23 -12.14
CA LEU A 18 -21.12 138.95 -10.80
C LEU A 18 -22.62 139.29 -10.69
N VAL A 19 -23.03 140.51 -11.05
CA VAL A 19 -24.46 140.90 -11.01
C VAL A 19 -25.28 140.07 -12.00
N THR A 20 -24.69 139.69 -13.14
CA THR A 20 -25.33 138.81 -14.14
C THR A 20 -25.54 137.39 -13.60
N TRP A 21 -24.63 136.87 -12.79
CA TRP A 21 -24.78 135.58 -12.09
C TRP A 21 -25.77 135.68 -10.91
N VAL A 22 -25.76 136.77 -10.13
CA VAL A 22 -26.78 137.03 -9.10
C VAL A 22 -28.19 137.06 -9.71
N LYS A 23 -28.33 137.65 -10.90
CA LYS A 23 -29.59 137.63 -11.68
C LYS A 23 -30.08 136.23 -12.07
N THR A 24 -29.27 135.15 -12.01
CA THR A 24 -29.76 133.77 -12.24
C THR A 24 -30.44 133.13 -11.04
N PHE A 25 -30.37 133.76 -9.85
CA PHE A 25 -31.10 133.34 -8.66
C PHE A 25 -32.43 134.09 -8.48
N VAL A 26 -32.66 135.16 -9.25
CA VAL A 26 -33.97 135.80 -9.34
C VAL A 26 -34.93 134.81 -10.01
N PRO A 27 -36.09 134.47 -9.41
CA PRO A 27 -37.09 133.65 -10.07
C PRO A 27 -37.55 134.31 -11.37
N ASN A 28 -37.54 133.57 -12.47
CA ASN A 28 -37.86 134.10 -13.81
C ASN A 28 -39.34 134.54 -13.97
N ASP A 29 -40.20 134.22 -12.99
CA ASP A 29 -41.60 134.60 -12.94
C ASP A 29 -41.81 135.97 -12.28
N GLY A 30 -41.91 137.04 -13.09
CA GLY A 30 -42.51 138.31 -12.62
C GLY A 30 -41.83 139.61 -13.03
N GLY A 31 -40.73 139.59 -13.78
CA GLY A 31 -40.16 140.81 -14.38
C GLY A 31 -39.58 141.83 -13.39
N VAL A 32 -39.27 141.42 -12.15
CA VAL A 32 -38.48 142.23 -11.21
C VAL A 32 -37.07 142.33 -11.77
N HIS A 33 -36.73 143.51 -12.31
CA HIS A 33 -35.37 143.80 -12.73
C HIS A 33 -34.54 144.09 -11.49
N LEU A 34 -33.57 143.23 -11.18
CA LEU A 34 -32.66 143.41 -10.05
C LEU A 34 -31.96 144.77 -10.16
N ASP A 35 -32.31 145.68 -9.26
CA ASP A 35 -31.86 147.06 -9.26
C ASP A 35 -30.76 147.31 -8.21
N PHE A 36 -29.96 148.35 -8.43
CA PHE A 36 -28.79 148.62 -7.58
C PHE A 36 -29.14 148.83 -6.10
N SER A 37 -30.36 149.30 -5.79
CA SER A 37 -30.87 149.44 -4.42
C SER A 37 -31.00 148.12 -3.67
N GLU A 38 -31.29 147.01 -4.36
CA GLU A 38 -31.45 145.67 -3.76
C GLU A 38 -30.08 144.98 -3.55
N LEU A 39 -29.04 145.48 -4.21
CA LEU A 39 -27.64 145.07 -4.03
C LEU A 39 -26.91 145.91 -2.97
N LEU A 40 -27.47 147.08 -2.60
CA LEU A 40 -26.81 148.09 -1.77
C LEU A 40 -26.82 147.80 -0.26
N ASP A 41 -27.89 147.18 0.24
CA ASP A 41 -28.00 146.80 1.66
C ASP A 41 -27.38 145.43 1.98
N GLY A 42 -27.08 144.64 0.94
CA GLY A 42 -26.50 143.31 1.03
C GLY A 42 -27.48 142.19 1.43
N VAL A 43 -28.75 142.50 1.73
CA VAL A 43 -29.72 141.51 2.21
C VAL A 43 -30.01 140.47 1.14
N PHE A 44 -30.32 140.90 -0.08
CA PHE A 44 -30.58 140.00 -1.21
C PHE A 44 -29.37 139.11 -1.58
N LEU A 45 -28.15 139.65 -1.43
CA LEU A 45 -26.91 138.88 -1.63
C LEU A 45 -26.69 137.84 -0.52
N ASN A 46 -27.10 138.16 0.72
CA ASN A 46 -27.03 137.23 1.84
C ASN A 46 -28.07 136.11 1.70
N ASP A 47 -29.31 136.42 1.30
CA ASP A 47 -30.35 135.42 1.04
C ASP A 47 -29.95 134.45 -0.09
N ILE A 48 -29.29 134.95 -1.15
CA ILE A 48 -28.70 134.10 -2.19
C ILE A 48 -27.55 133.26 -1.66
N MET A 49 -26.69 133.81 -0.78
CA MET A 49 -25.63 133.03 -0.13
C MET A 49 -26.21 131.88 0.68
N THR A 50 -27.20 132.14 1.54
CA THR A 50 -27.88 131.10 2.34
C THR A 50 -28.56 130.06 1.46
N GLN A 51 -29.21 130.45 0.34
CA GLN A 51 -29.75 129.48 -0.61
C GLN A 51 -28.68 128.61 -1.30
N ILE A 52 -27.47 129.13 -1.50
CA ILE A 52 -26.33 128.38 -2.05
C ILE A 52 -25.76 127.45 -0.98
N GLU A 53 -25.65 127.92 0.27
CA GLU A 53 -25.19 127.14 1.42
C GLU A 53 -26.14 125.96 1.70
N GLU A 54 -27.45 126.19 1.79
CA GLU A 54 -28.47 125.14 1.96
C GLU A 54 -28.43 124.10 0.82
N LYS A 55 -28.33 124.55 -0.45
CA LYS A 55 -28.23 123.63 -1.60
C LYS A 55 -26.90 122.88 -1.62
N SER A 56 -25.82 123.48 -1.12
CA SER A 56 -24.51 122.84 -0.98
C SER A 56 -24.54 121.78 0.13
N GLU A 57 -25.17 122.07 1.27
CA GLU A 57 -25.36 121.10 2.36
C GLU A 57 -26.28 119.94 1.93
N GLN A 58 -27.39 120.22 1.26
CA GLN A 58 -28.26 119.19 0.66
C GLN A 58 -27.51 118.31 -0.35
N MET A 59 -26.65 118.89 -1.21
CA MET A 59 -25.80 118.10 -2.11
C MET A 59 -24.72 117.30 -1.37
N LEU A 60 -24.19 117.80 -0.25
CA LEU A 60 -23.21 117.09 0.58
C LEU A 60 -23.85 115.89 1.28
N ASP A 61 -25.03 116.05 1.89
CA ASP A 61 -25.75 114.94 2.53
C ASP A 61 -26.26 113.93 1.48
N CYS A 62 -26.84 114.37 0.36
CA CYS A 62 -27.20 113.45 -0.75
C CYS A 62 -25.99 112.69 -1.30
N ARG A 63 -24.83 113.35 -1.40
CA ARG A 63 -23.57 112.69 -1.78
C ARG A 63 -23.12 111.69 -0.72
N HIS A 64 -23.25 112.01 0.56
CA HIS A 64 -22.87 111.11 1.64
C HIS A 64 -23.79 109.89 1.72
N GLU A 65 -25.10 110.06 1.49
CA GLU A 65 -26.04 108.95 1.30
C GLU A 65 -25.65 108.07 0.11
N LEU A 66 -25.28 108.65 -1.04
CA LEU A 66 -24.78 107.90 -2.19
C LEU A 66 -23.48 107.14 -1.90
N GLU A 67 -22.51 107.75 -1.22
CA GLU A 67 -21.25 107.10 -0.82
C GLU A 67 -21.50 105.95 0.19
N ASN A 68 -22.44 106.13 1.12
CA ASN A 68 -22.86 105.09 2.07
C ASN A 68 -23.60 103.93 1.37
N MET A 69 -24.50 104.23 0.42
CA MET A 69 -25.19 103.22 -0.39
C MET A 69 -24.23 102.48 -1.33
N GLU A 70 -23.21 103.15 -1.88
CA GLU A 70 -22.16 102.50 -2.69
C GLU A 70 -21.29 101.57 -1.82
N ALA A 71 -20.97 101.96 -0.58
CA ALA A 71 -20.27 101.11 0.38
C ALA A 71 -21.09 99.88 0.78
N GLU A 72 -22.39 100.04 1.04
CA GLU A 72 -23.30 98.94 1.39
C GLU A 72 -23.52 97.99 0.20
N LEU A 73 -23.65 98.50 -1.03
CA LEU A 73 -23.68 97.68 -2.25
C LEU A 73 -22.40 96.85 -2.41
N LYS A 74 -21.22 97.44 -2.15
CA LYS A 74 -19.93 96.72 -2.17
C LYS A 74 -19.86 95.65 -1.09
N ARG A 75 -20.38 95.90 0.12
CA ARG A 75 -20.49 94.90 1.20
C ARG A 75 -21.36 93.72 0.76
N ILE A 76 -22.56 93.99 0.24
CA ILE A 76 -23.51 92.96 -0.23
C ILE A 76 -22.93 92.18 -1.42
N GLN A 77 -22.21 92.83 -2.33
CA GLN A 77 -21.49 92.15 -3.42
C GLN A 77 -20.40 91.21 -2.90
N GLN A 78 -19.61 91.64 -1.91
CA GLN A 78 -18.58 90.81 -1.29
C GLN A 78 -19.19 89.61 -0.55
N GLU A 79 -20.25 89.81 0.24
CA GLU A 79 -20.96 88.73 0.94
C GLU A 79 -21.61 87.74 -0.03
N ASN A 80 -22.22 88.20 -1.12
CA ASN A 80 -22.74 87.33 -2.17
C ASN A 80 -21.60 86.54 -2.87
N SER A 81 -20.44 87.15 -3.08
CA SER A 81 -19.26 86.45 -3.63
C SER A 81 -18.73 85.36 -2.67
N GLN A 82 -18.75 85.60 -1.36
CA GLN A 82 -18.37 84.61 -0.35
C GLN A 82 -19.39 83.46 -0.30
N LEU A 83 -20.69 83.77 -0.22
CA LEU A 83 -21.76 82.77 -0.25
C LEU A 83 -21.72 81.90 -1.53
N LEU A 84 -21.26 82.45 -2.66
CA LEU A 84 -21.02 81.69 -3.90
C LEU A 84 -19.78 80.78 -3.86
N VAL A 85 -18.80 81.07 -3.01
CA VAL A 85 -17.65 80.17 -2.72
C VAL A 85 -18.08 79.09 -1.73
N ASP A 86 -18.75 79.47 -0.65
CA ASP A 86 -19.25 78.54 0.37
C ASP A 86 -20.24 77.53 -0.25
N ALA A 87 -21.13 78.00 -1.14
CA ALA A 87 -22.05 77.14 -1.89
C ALA A 87 -21.39 76.27 -2.98
N ARG A 88 -20.08 76.46 -3.26
CA ARG A 88 -19.27 75.52 -4.06
C ARG A 88 -18.57 74.49 -3.16
N ALA A 89 -17.97 74.92 -2.06
CA ALA A 89 -17.39 73.99 -1.07
C ALA A 89 -18.45 73.02 -0.51
N ALA A 90 -19.66 73.53 -0.21
CA ALA A 90 -20.79 72.71 0.19
C ALA A 90 -21.34 71.78 -0.92
N ARG A 91 -20.88 71.92 -2.18
CA ARG A 91 -21.12 70.91 -3.24
C ARG A 91 -20.04 69.85 -3.20
N THR A 92 -18.76 70.23 -3.24
CA THR A 92 -17.64 69.26 -3.21
C THR A 92 -17.71 68.35 -2.00
N TYR A 93 -18.03 68.86 -0.81
CA TYR A 93 -18.23 68.01 0.37
C TYR A 93 -19.44 67.05 0.26
N ARG A 94 -20.50 67.38 -0.50
CA ARG A 94 -21.58 66.42 -0.78
C ARG A 94 -21.14 65.36 -1.78
N ASP A 95 -20.46 65.78 -2.85
CA ASP A 95 -19.93 64.89 -3.89
C ASP A 95 -18.91 63.89 -3.27
N GLU A 96 -18.08 64.35 -2.32
CA GLU A 96 -17.17 63.53 -1.51
C GLU A 96 -17.91 62.57 -0.57
N LEU A 97 -18.95 63.03 0.13
CA LEU A 97 -19.79 62.19 1.01
C LEU A 97 -20.54 61.11 0.23
N ASP A 98 -21.04 61.41 -0.96
CA ASP A 98 -21.71 60.43 -1.81
C ASP A 98 -20.70 59.44 -2.42
N ALA A 99 -19.50 59.90 -2.79
CA ALA A 99 -18.39 59.02 -3.15
C ALA A 99 -17.87 58.16 -1.97
N LEU A 100 -18.04 58.59 -0.71
CA LEU A 100 -17.77 57.78 0.48
C LEU A 100 -18.89 56.75 0.74
N ARG A 101 -20.15 57.14 0.56
CA ARG A 101 -21.32 56.24 0.67
C ARG A 101 -21.25 55.09 -0.33
N GLU A 102 -20.96 55.36 -1.60
CA GLU A 102 -20.78 54.29 -2.60
C GLU A 102 -19.58 53.38 -2.28
N ARG A 103 -18.51 53.92 -1.69
CA ARG A 103 -17.39 53.10 -1.19
C ARG A 103 -17.78 52.19 -0.02
N ALA A 104 -18.56 52.69 0.93
CA ALA A 104 -19.09 51.88 2.03
C ALA A 104 -20.03 50.77 1.52
N ILE A 105 -21.00 51.12 0.68
CA ILE A 105 -21.93 50.16 0.04
C ILE A 105 -21.17 49.11 -0.79
N LYS A 106 -20.01 49.46 -1.38
CA LYS A 106 -19.14 48.50 -2.07
C LYS A 106 -18.37 47.60 -1.08
N ALA A 107 -17.94 48.11 0.07
CA ALA A 107 -17.33 47.31 1.14
C ALA A 107 -18.33 46.28 1.68
N ASP A 108 -19.54 46.69 2.06
CA ASP A 108 -20.61 45.80 2.58
C ASP A 108 -20.90 44.62 1.62
N LYS A 109 -20.90 44.90 0.30
CA LYS A 109 -21.09 43.89 -0.75
C LYS A 109 -19.92 42.91 -0.81
N LEU A 110 -18.68 43.40 -0.73
CA LEU A 110 -17.48 42.56 -0.73
C LEU A 110 -17.36 41.72 0.55
N GLU A 111 -17.72 42.27 1.72
CA GLU A 111 -17.80 41.50 2.97
C GLU A 111 -18.87 40.41 2.87
N SER A 112 -20.03 40.72 2.26
CA SER A 112 -21.08 39.75 1.98
C SER A 112 -20.68 38.68 0.94
N GLU A 113 -19.67 38.93 0.11
CA GLU A 113 -19.06 37.95 -0.80
C GLU A 113 -18.04 37.08 -0.07
N VAL A 114 -17.16 37.69 0.72
CA VAL A 114 -16.20 36.98 1.59
C VAL A 114 -16.93 36.07 2.59
N GLY A 115 -18.07 36.50 3.15
CA GLY A 115 -18.93 35.65 3.98
C GLY A 115 -19.45 34.41 3.24
N ARG A 116 -19.96 34.58 2.02
CA ARG A 116 -20.40 33.46 1.17
C ARG A 116 -19.25 32.51 0.80
N TYR A 117 -18.06 33.03 0.54
CA TYR A 117 -16.88 32.20 0.28
C TYR A 117 -16.40 31.43 1.53
N ARG A 118 -16.51 32.00 2.73
CA ARG A 118 -16.24 31.28 4.00
C ARG A 118 -17.25 30.14 4.21
N GLU A 119 -18.54 30.37 3.98
CA GLU A 119 -19.55 29.29 4.02
C GLU A 119 -19.26 28.19 3.00
N GLN A 120 -18.83 28.55 1.79
CA GLN A 120 -18.51 27.58 0.74
C GLN A 120 -17.24 26.78 1.10
N LEU A 121 -16.24 27.42 1.71
CA LEU A 121 -15.06 26.76 2.25
C LEU A 121 -15.45 25.74 3.34
N HIS A 122 -16.25 26.13 4.33
CA HIS A 122 -16.71 25.20 5.38
C HIS A 122 -17.54 24.03 4.83
N LYS A 123 -18.33 24.23 3.78
CA LYS A 123 -19.03 23.14 3.07
C LYS A 123 -18.02 22.21 2.38
N MET A 124 -16.98 22.74 1.75
CA MET A 124 -15.90 21.95 1.14
C MET A 124 -15.06 21.18 2.18
N GLU A 125 -14.78 21.79 3.33
CA GLU A 125 -14.10 21.15 4.47
C GLU A 125 -14.93 19.99 5.04
N PHE A 126 -16.25 20.18 5.20
CA PHE A 126 -17.17 19.12 5.62
C PHE A 126 -17.21 17.96 4.62
N TYR A 127 -17.35 18.23 3.31
CA TYR A 127 -17.32 17.17 2.30
C TYR A 127 -15.96 16.47 2.22
N LYS A 128 -14.84 17.20 2.39
CA LYS A 128 -13.50 16.60 2.50
C LYS A 128 -13.44 15.65 3.70
N ALA A 129 -13.89 16.06 4.88
CA ALA A 129 -13.91 15.21 6.07
C ALA A 129 -14.74 13.94 5.85
N LYS A 130 -15.94 14.05 5.25
CA LYS A 130 -16.79 12.91 4.91
C LYS A 130 -16.15 11.98 3.86
N VAL A 131 -15.35 12.51 2.94
CA VAL A 131 -14.59 11.71 1.96
C VAL A 131 -13.43 10.97 2.62
N GLU A 132 -12.69 11.58 3.55
CA GLU A 132 -11.65 10.86 4.31
C GLU A 132 -12.24 9.79 5.25
N GLU A 133 -13.39 10.05 5.88
CA GLU A 133 -14.15 9.05 6.65
C GLU A 133 -14.55 7.86 5.75
N LEU A 134 -15.13 8.12 4.57
CA LEU A 134 -15.50 7.05 3.62
C LEU A 134 -14.29 6.30 3.04
N LYS A 135 -13.11 6.93 2.94
CA LYS A 135 -11.86 6.24 2.56
C LYS A 135 -11.39 5.30 3.67
N GLU A 136 -11.48 5.71 4.92
CA GLU A 136 -11.16 4.87 6.08
C GLU A 136 -12.12 3.66 6.15
N ASP A 137 -13.43 3.88 6.02
CA ASP A 137 -14.43 2.81 5.91
C ASP A 137 -14.11 1.84 4.76
N ASN A 138 -13.75 2.35 3.59
CA ASN A 138 -13.37 1.52 2.44
C ASN A 138 -12.05 0.78 2.67
N ARG A 139 -11.08 1.34 3.40
CA ARG A 139 -9.84 0.62 3.77
C ARG A 139 -10.14 -0.55 4.71
N VAL A 140 -10.97 -0.33 5.73
CA VAL A 140 -11.39 -1.42 6.64
C VAL A 140 -12.20 -2.50 5.90
N LEU A 141 -13.04 -2.11 4.93
CA LEU A 141 -13.74 -3.07 4.04
C LEU A 141 -12.76 -3.84 3.13
N GLN A 142 -11.73 -3.18 2.61
CA GLN A 142 -10.65 -3.81 1.83
C GLN A 142 -9.85 -4.81 2.69
N GLU A 143 -9.41 -4.41 3.89
CA GLU A 143 -8.70 -5.26 4.85
C GLU A 143 -9.54 -6.50 5.24
N THR A 144 -10.85 -6.32 5.49
CA THR A 144 -11.75 -7.46 5.78
C THR A 144 -12.02 -8.35 4.57
N LYS A 145 -12.04 -7.79 3.35
CA LYS A 145 -12.10 -8.57 2.10
C LYS A 145 -10.86 -9.44 1.92
N GLU A 146 -9.67 -8.86 2.10
CA GLU A 146 -8.39 -9.57 1.96
C GLU A 146 -8.29 -10.73 2.97
N VAL A 147 -8.67 -10.50 4.24
CA VAL A 147 -8.75 -11.56 5.26
C VAL A 147 -9.77 -12.67 4.90
N LEU A 148 -10.86 -12.35 4.20
CA LEU A 148 -11.83 -13.36 3.73
C LEU A 148 -11.33 -14.12 2.50
N GLU A 149 -10.55 -13.47 1.62
CA GLU A 149 -9.90 -14.11 0.47
C GLU A 149 -8.79 -15.06 0.93
N ASP A 150 -7.96 -14.68 1.90
CA ASP A 150 -6.97 -15.56 2.55
C ASP A 150 -7.63 -16.78 3.21
N GLN A 151 -8.75 -16.58 3.92
CA GLN A 151 -9.50 -17.69 4.49
C GLN A 151 -10.05 -18.62 3.42
N LEU A 152 -10.57 -18.07 2.32
CA LEU A 152 -11.09 -18.83 1.17
C LEU A 152 -9.99 -19.62 0.47
N GLU A 153 -8.81 -19.04 0.27
CA GLU A 153 -7.65 -19.73 -0.30
C GLU A 153 -7.14 -20.83 0.65
N GLY A 154 -7.14 -20.57 1.95
CA GLY A 154 -6.91 -21.58 2.97
C GLY A 154 -7.92 -22.74 2.91
N TRP A 155 -9.19 -22.48 2.57
CA TRP A 155 -10.19 -23.54 2.33
C TRP A 155 -9.91 -24.31 1.03
N ARG A 156 -9.49 -23.63 -0.06
CA ARG A 156 -9.07 -24.27 -1.32
C ARG A 156 -7.88 -25.19 -1.11
N ALA A 157 -6.79 -24.71 -0.51
CA ALA A 157 -5.60 -25.51 -0.22
C ALA A 157 -5.91 -26.74 0.67
N ARG A 158 -6.83 -26.62 1.64
CA ARG A 158 -7.34 -27.75 2.42
C ARG A 158 -8.15 -28.73 1.56
N SER A 159 -9.01 -28.24 0.67
CA SER A 159 -9.77 -29.06 -0.28
C SER A 159 -8.84 -29.83 -1.23
N ASP A 160 -7.84 -29.18 -1.81
CA ASP A 160 -6.88 -29.83 -2.71
C ASP A 160 -6.05 -30.89 -1.99
N LYS A 161 -5.67 -30.64 -0.72
CA LYS A 161 -4.99 -31.65 0.09
C LYS A 161 -5.89 -32.87 0.37
N ILE A 162 -7.20 -32.67 0.57
CA ILE A 162 -8.16 -33.78 0.68
C ILE A 162 -8.23 -34.56 -0.63
N HIS A 163 -8.41 -33.91 -1.78
CA HIS A 163 -8.43 -34.59 -3.08
C HIS A 163 -7.12 -35.35 -3.38
N GLN A 164 -5.96 -34.82 -2.98
CA GLN A 164 -4.69 -35.55 -3.05
C GLN A 164 -4.70 -36.82 -2.19
N LEU A 165 -5.16 -36.73 -0.94
CA LEU A 165 -5.25 -37.88 -0.02
C LEU A 165 -6.27 -38.93 -0.50
N GLU A 166 -7.39 -38.50 -1.08
CA GLU A 166 -8.37 -39.39 -1.71
C GLU A 166 -7.78 -40.12 -2.93
N LYS A 167 -7.06 -39.40 -3.81
CA LYS A 167 -6.32 -40.00 -4.93
C LYS A 167 -5.30 -41.04 -4.45
N HIS A 168 -4.54 -40.75 -3.38
CA HIS A 168 -3.63 -41.72 -2.77
C HIS A 168 -4.38 -42.91 -2.14
N SER A 169 -5.53 -42.69 -1.49
CA SER A 169 -6.39 -43.75 -0.95
C SER A 169 -6.90 -44.69 -2.05
N LEU A 170 -7.31 -44.14 -3.20
CA LEU A 170 -7.75 -44.91 -4.36
C LEU A 170 -6.60 -45.72 -5.00
N LEU A 171 -5.41 -45.13 -5.13
CA LEU A 171 -4.21 -45.84 -5.61
C LEU A 171 -3.80 -46.99 -4.67
N LEU A 172 -3.88 -46.78 -3.35
CA LEU A 172 -3.61 -47.83 -2.37
C LEU A 172 -4.67 -48.95 -2.43
N LYS A 173 -5.95 -48.61 -2.58
CA LYS A 173 -7.03 -49.60 -2.77
C LYS A 173 -6.84 -50.43 -4.05
N ALA A 174 -6.46 -49.79 -5.16
CA ALA A 174 -6.13 -50.50 -6.40
C ALA A 174 -4.96 -51.47 -6.20
N ARG A 175 -3.85 -51.01 -5.61
CA ARG A 175 -2.68 -51.86 -5.33
C ARG A 175 -2.98 -53.03 -4.39
N VAL A 176 -3.83 -52.84 -3.38
CA VAL A 176 -4.32 -53.93 -2.52
C VAL A 176 -5.12 -54.95 -3.35
N HIS A 177 -6.01 -54.48 -4.22
CA HIS A 177 -6.79 -55.35 -5.09
C HIS A 177 -5.92 -56.14 -6.09
N ASP A 178 -4.88 -55.51 -6.66
CA ASP A 178 -3.91 -56.18 -7.54
C ASP A 178 -3.15 -57.28 -6.79
N MET A 179 -2.72 -57.00 -5.56
CA MET A 179 -2.08 -57.99 -4.67
C MET A 179 -3.03 -59.13 -4.25
N GLU A 180 -4.32 -58.84 -4.07
CA GLU A 180 -5.34 -59.85 -3.82
C GLU A 180 -5.57 -60.74 -5.06
N GLN A 181 -5.60 -60.17 -6.27
CA GLN A 181 -5.68 -60.93 -7.51
C GLN A 181 -4.44 -61.79 -7.76
N GLU A 182 -3.25 -61.30 -7.42
CA GLU A 182 -1.99 -62.05 -7.56
C GLU A 182 -1.94 -63.22 -6.57
N LYS A 183 -2.23 -62.98 -5.28
CA LYS A 183 -2.40 -64.03 -4.27
C LYS A 183 -3.46 -65.08 -4.67
N GLU A 184 -4.55 -64.66 -5.30
CA GLU A 184 -5.62 -65.53 -5.79
C GLU A 184 -5.23 -66.28 -7.07
N ALA A 185 -4.28 -65.79 -7.86
CA ALA A 185 -3.66 -66.53 -8.96
C ALA A 185 -2.64 -67.56 -8.43
N ASP A 186 -1.80 -67.19 -7.46
CA ASP A 186 -0.87 -68.10 -6.80
C ASP A 186 -1.61 -69.24 -6.08
N ARG A 187 -2.72 -68.93 -5.40
CA ARG A 187 -3.59 -69.95 -4.77
C ARG A 187 -4.07 -70.98 -5.80
N ARG A 188 -4.61 -70.51 -6.93
CA ARG A 188 -5.05 -71.40 -8.02
C ARG A 188 -3.88 -72.18 -8.63
N ARG A 189 -2.70 -71.59 -8.79
CA ARG A 189 -1.53 -72.34 -9.30
C ARG A 189 -1.01 -73.38 -8.30
N ILE A 190 -1.14 -73.15 -7.00
CA ILE A 190 -0.87 -74.15 -5.96
C ILE A 190 -1.91 -75.29 -6.02
N GLU A 191 -3.19 -74.97 -6.24
CA GLU A 191 -4.26 -75.96 -6.43
C GLU A 191 -4.03 -76.82 -7.70
N GLU A 192 -3.72 -76.18 -8.84
CA GLU A 192 -3.29 -76.87 -10.07
C GLU A 192 -2.08 -77.79 -9.84
N LEU A 193 -1.03 -77.31 -9.16
CA LEU A 193 0.16 -78.10 -8.85
C LEU A 193 -0.12 -79.27 -7.89
N GLN A 194 -1.14 -79.16 -7.02
CA GLN A 194 -1.60 -80.26 -6.18
C GLN A 194 -2.37 -81.32 -6.99
N GLU A 195 -3.21 -80.90 -7.94
CA GLU A 195 -3.87 -81.80 -8.88
C GLU A 195 -2.88 -82.50 -9.82
N GLU A 196 -1.90 -81.77 -10.37
CA GLU A 196 -0.79 -82.31 -11.18
C GLU A 196 0.00 -83.36 -10.37
N ASN A 197 0.35 -83.08 -9.11
CA ASN A 197 1.03 -84.05 -8.24
C ASN A 197 0.16 -85.28 -7.95
N LEU A 198 -1.13 -85.11 -7.66
CA LEU A 198 -2.04 -86.23 -7.42
C LEU A 198 -2.18 -87.11 -8.68
N ALA A 199 -2.30 -86.50 -9.86
CA ALA A 199 -2.32 -87.19 -11.14
C ALA A 199 -1.03 -87.96 -11.41
N LEU A 200 0.15 -87.36 -11.13
CA LEU A 200 1.45 -88.02 -11.26
C LEU A 200 1.61 -89.18 -10.27
N CYS A 201 1.20 -89.03 -9.01
CA CYS A 201 1.21 -90.13 -8.04
C CYS A 201 0.28 -91.28 -8.47
N LEU A 202 -0.91 -90.97 -9.02
CA LEU A 202 -1.82 -91.99 -9.56
C LEU A 202 -1.25 -92.67 -10.81
N ALA A 203 -0.58 -91.92 -11.70
CA ALA A 203 0.09 -92.47 -12.88
C ALA A 203 1.30 -93.34 -12.51
N GLN A 204 2.13 -92.93 -11.55
CA GLN A 204 3.21 -93.73 -11.01
C GLN A 204 2.70 -95.02 -10.35
N ARG A 205 1.59 -94.93 -9.60
CA ARG A 205 0.97 -96.11 -8.99
C ARG A 205 0.45 -97.08 -10.04
N ARG A 206 -0.25 -96.61 -11.08
CA ARG A 206 -0.66 -97.42 -12.24
C ARG A 206 0.54 -98.06 -12.94
N SER A 207 1.61 -97.30 -13.19
CA SER A 207 2.84 -97.84 -13.80
C SER A 207 3.52 -98.92 -12.95
N MET A 208 3.46 -98.81 -11.61
CA MET A 208 3.90 -99.88 -10.72
C MET A 208 2.94 -101.09 -10.71
N GLU A 209 1.63 -100.86 -10.76
CA GLU A 209 0.61 -101.92 -10.88
C GLU A 209 0.78 -102.68 -12.22
N GLU A 210 1.00 -101.98 -13.33
CA GLU A 210 1.34 -102.51 -14.65
C GLU A 210 2.69 -103.26 -14.65
N SER A 211 3.72 -102.71 -13.99
CA SER A 211 5.03 -103.36 -13.87
C SER A 211 4.97 -104.64 -13.02
N GLN A 212 4.11 -104.68 -12.00
CA GLN A 212 3.83 -105.90 -11.23
C GLN A 212 3.04 -106.92 -12.05
N HIS A 213 2.09 -106.47 -12.89
CA HIS A 213 1.36 -107.34 -13.81
C HIS A 213 2.28 -107.96 -14.87
N LEU A 214 3.15 -107.15 -15.50
CA LEU A 214 4.16 -107.61 -16.45
C LEU A 214 5.20 -108.53 -15.80
N GLY A 215 5.61 -108.24 -14.56
CA GLY A 215 6.46 -109.13 -13.77
C GLY A 215 5.79 -110.48 -13.50
N TRP A 216 4.50 -110.48 -13.14
CA TRP A 216 3.70 -111.69 -12.94
C TRP A 216 3.51 -112.47 -14.26
N GLU A 217 3.24 -111.80 -15.38
CA GLU A 217 3.15 -112.43 -16.71
C GLU A 217 4.49 -113.08 -17.13
N LEU A 218 5.61 -112.40 -16.91
CA LEU A 218 6.96 -112.97 -17.13
C LEU A 218 7.22 -114.16 -16.20
N GLU A 219 6.68 -114.17 -14.98
CA GLU A 219 6.77 -115.31 -14.05
C GLU A 219 5.81 -116.45 -14.42
N GLN A 220 4.69 -116.20 -15.10
CA GLN A 220 3.88 -117.25 -15.74
C GLN A 220 4.61 -117.83 -16.96
N LEU A 221 5.21 -116.98 -17.80
CA LEU A 221 5.95 -117.39 -18.99
C LEU A 221 7.17 -118.26 -18.64
N SER A 222 7.92 -117.91 -17.59
CA SER A 222 9.02 -118.76 -17.09
C SER A 222 8.51 -120.10 -16.54
N LYS A 223 7.38 -120.11 -15.81
CA LYS A 223 6.73 -121.34 -15.33
C LYS A 223 6.11 -122.21 -16.43
N THR A 224 5.82 -121.65 -17.61
CA THR A 224 5.35 -122.41 -18.78
C THR A 224 6.47 -122.90 -19.71
N THR A 225 7.75 -122.70 -19.37
CA THR A 225 8.88 -123.10 -20.22
C THR A 225 9.08 -124.63 -20.31
N GLU A 226 8.44 -125.42 -19.44
CA GLU A 226 8.43 -126.90 -19.50
C GLU A 226 7.07 -127.51 -19.88
N ASN A 227 6.49 -127.16 -21.04
CA ASN A 227 5.83 -128.18 -21.88
C ASN A 227 5.41 -127.77 -23.31
N SER A 228 5.27 -128.79 -24.15
CA SER A 228 4.59 -128.84 -25.46
C SER A 228 5.20 -128.03 -26.63
N GLN A 229 5.30 -128.70 -27.78
CA GLN A 229 5.79 -128.13 -29.03
C GLN A 229 4.66 -127.43 -29.79
N GLY A 230 4.92 -126.21 -30.29
CA GLY A 230 4.05 -125.50 -31.22
C GLY A 230 4.87 -124.57 -32.12
N GLN A 231 4.76 -124.72 -33.44
CA GLN A 231 5.55 -123.93 -34.38
C GLN A 231 4.89 -122.56 -34.63
N GLN A 232 5.54 -121.49 -34.18
CA GLN A 232 5.51 -120.21 -34.88
C GLN A 232 6.81 -119.45 -34.62
N THR A 233 7.48 -119.05 -35.69
CA THR A 233 8.81 -118.44 -35.60
C THR A 233 8.66 -116.98 -35.18
N LEU A 234 9.26 -116.56 -34.05
CA LEU A 234 9.28 -115.14 -33.64
C LEU A 234 9.81 -114.20 -34.75
N SER A 235 10.66 -114.71 -35.65
CA SER A 235 11.10 -114.02 -36.87
C SER A 235 9.92 -113.59 -37.77
N GLU A 236 8.91 -114.44 -37.93
CA GLU A 236 7.73 -114.15 -38.76
C GLU A 236 6.75 -113.24 -38.04
N GLU A 237 6.51 -113.42 -36.74
CA GLU A 237 5.64 -112.53 -35.96
C GLU A 237 6.26 -111.12 -35.82
N VAL A 238 7.57 -111.03 -35.58
CA VAL A 238 8.31 -109.75 -35.65
C VAL A 238 8.28 -109.18 -37.06
N SER A 239 8.35 -110.01 -38.11
CA SER A 239 8.21 -109.55 -39.49
C SER A 239 6.79 -109.05 -39.80
N GLU A 240 5.72 -109.66 -39.28
CA GLU A 240 4.34 -109.17 -39.43
C GLU A 240 4.06 -107.95 -38.57
N ARG A 241 4.57 -107.86 -37.33
CA ARG A 241 4.54 -106.64 -36.52
C ARG A 241 5.34 -105.52 -37.17
N THR A 242 6.48 -105.82 -37.80
CA THR A 242 7.29 -104.83 -38.52
C THR A 242 6.61 -104.40 -39.81
N ARG A 243 6.06 -105.31 -40.62
CA ARG A 243 5.25 -104.98 -41.81
C ARG A 243 3.99 -104.22 -41.44
N SER A 244 3.29 -104.58 -40.37
CA SER A 244 2.10 -103.87 -39.88
C SER A 244 2.43 -102.50 -39.31
N ARG A 245 3.52 -102.35 -38.56
CA ARG A 245 4.00 -101.05 -38.06
C ARG A 245 4.51 -100.18 -39.21
N MET A 246 5.21 -100.76 -40.19
CA MET A 246 5.64 -100.08 -41.41
C MET A 246 4.44 -99.62 -42.24
N LEU A 247 3.45 -100.48 -42.49
CA LEU A 247 2.23 -100.16 -43.25
C LEU A 247 1.28 -99.22 -42.48
N LYS A 248 1.31 -99.23 -41.14
CA LYS A 248 0.63 -98.23 -40.31
C LYS A 248 1.34 -96.88 -40.38
N LEU A 249 2.67 -96.84 -40.25
CA LEU A 249 3.47 -95.63 -40.45
C LEU A 249 3.40 -95.12 -41.89
N GLU A 250 3.25 -96.00 -42.88
CA GLU A 250 3.06 -95.63 -44.29
C GLU A 250 1.66 -95.05 -44.52
N LYS A 251 0.61 -95.60 -43.90
CA LYS A 251 -0.72 -94.99 -43.88
C LYS A 251 -0.75 -93.66 -43.12
N GLU A 252 -0.05 -93.57 -41.99
CA GLU A 252 0.08 -92.35 -41.20
C GLU A 252 0.87 -91.29 -41.98
N ASN A 253 1.95 -91.64 -42.65
CA ASN A 253 2.74 -90.74 -43.49
C ASN A 253 1.99 -90.35 -44.79
N GLN A 254 1.23 -91.26 -45.41
CA GLN A 254 0.28 -90.92 -46.48
C GLN A 254 -0.87 -90.04 -45.99
N SER A 255 -1.29 -90.14 -44.72
CA SER A 255 -2.29 -89.25 -44.13
C SER A 255 -1.69 -87.89 -43.76
N LEU A 256 -0.44 -87.85 -43.30
CA LEU A 256 0.29 -86.62 -43.01
C LEU A 256 0.61 -85.86 -44.30
N LEU A 257 1.04 -86.55 -45.36
CA LEU A 257 1.17 -85.98 -46.70
C LEU A 257 -0.17 -85.44 -47.20
N ARG A 258 -1.28 -86.17 -47.02
CA ARG A 258 -2.62 -85.64 -47.32
C ARG A 258 -2.98 -84.42 -46.49
N THR A 259 -2.73 -84.41 -45.18
CA THR A 259 -2.97 -83.20 -44.37
C THR A 259 -2.03 -82.05 -44.71
N ILE A 260 -0.83 -82.30 -45.22
CA ILE A 260 0.09 -81.27 -45.73
C ILE A 260 -0.39 -80.74 -47.08
N GLU A 261 -0.95 -81.58 -47.94
CA GLU A 261 -1.59 -81.18 -49.20
C GLU A 261 -2.91 -80.44 -48.96
N GLU A 262 -3.72 -80.89 -48.00
CA GLU A 262 -4.94 -80.23 -47.53
C GLU A 262 -4.62 -78.90 -46.82
N LEU A 263 -3.56 -78.82 -46.02
CA LEU A 263 -3.10 -77.55 -45.41
C LEU A 263 -2.50 -76.61 -46.46
N ARG A 264 -1.83 -77.11 -47.51
CA ARG A 264 -1.41 -76.30 -48.66
C ARG A 264 -2.62 -75.79 -49.45
N ALA A 265 -3.60 -76.65 -49.73
CA ALA A 265 -4.85 -76.26 -50.39
C ALA A 265 -5.66 -75.28 -49.53
N ALA A 266 -5.72 -75.48 -48.21
CA ALA A 266 -6.34 -74.56 -47.26
C ALA A 266 -5.57 -73.24 -47.15
N THR A 267 -4.23 -73.24 -47.25
CA THR A 267 -3.43 -72.00 -47.31
C THR A 267 -3.73 -71.21 -48.59
N ILE A 268 -3.88 -71.91 -49.73
CA ILE A 268 -4.27 -71.30 -51.00
C ILE A 268 -5.71 -70.74 -50.91
N ASN A 269 -6.66 -71.49 -50.34
CA ASN A 269 -8.06 -71.07 -50.23
C ASN A 269 -8.29 -69.98 -49.16
N ASN A 270 -7.63 -70.06 -48.00
CA ASN A 270 -7.76 -69.07 -46.92
C ASN A 270 -7.25 -67.67 -47.32
N SER A 271 -6.43 -67.56 -48.37
CA SER A 271 -6.08 -66.28 -48.98
C SER A 271 -7.30 -65.48 -49.48
N THR A 272 -8.45 -66.15 -49.69
CA THR A 272 -9.68 -65.55 -50.23
C THR A 272 -10.82 -65.37 -49.22
N GLN A 273 -10.71 -65.87 -47.98
CA GLN A 273 -11.86 -65.96 -47.05
C GLN A 273 -11.59 -65.49 -45.61
N ALA A 274 -10.44 -64.86 -45.32
CA ALA A 274 -9.99 -64.53 -43.96
C ALA A 274 -10.20 -63.07 -43.51
N LYS A 275 -11.34 -62.43 -43.82
CA LYS A 275 -11.70 -61.06 -43.34
C LYS A 275 -13.19 -60.88 -42.97
N HIS A 276 -13.81 -61.85 -42.31
CA HIS A 276 -15.17 -61.68 -41.77
C HIS A 276 -15.37 -62.41 -40.43
N ASN A 277 -15.62 -61.63 -39.37
CA ASN A 277 -16.13 -61.93 -38.02
C ASN A 277 -15.52 -63.14 -37.24
N GLN A 278 -14.79 -62.99 -36.12
CA GLN A 278 -15.02 -62.26 -34.84
C GLN A 278 -15.89 -63.04 -33.83
N GLN A 279 -15.27 -63.61 -32.76
CA GLN A 279 -15.59 -63.35 -31.33
C GLN A 279 -14.79 -64.21 -30.31
N VAL A 280 -14.38 -63.58 -29.21
CA VAL A 280 -14.42 -64.06 -27.79
C VAL A 280 -13.64 -65.33 -27.34
N MET A 281 -12.55 -65.16 -26.57
CA MET A 281 -12.39 -65.65 -25.17
C MET A 281 -11.02 -65.34 -24.52
N CYS A 282 -11.03 -65.32 -23.19
CA CYS A 282 -10.06 -64.85 -22.19
C CYS A 282 -8.60 -65.38 -22.18
N SER A 283 -7.68 -64.44 -21.88
CA SER A 283 -6.75 -64.39 -20.72
C SER A 283 -5.66 -65.46 -20.44
N THR A 284 -4.54 -64.92 -19.91
CA THR A 284 -3.68 -65.42 -18.80
C THR A 284 -2.20 -65.63 -19.17
N LYS A 285 -1.33 -65.23 -18.23
CA LYS A 285 0.14 -65.35 -18.21
C LYS A 285 0.58 -66.82 -18.30
N ASN A 286 1.79 -67.08 -18.80
CA ASN A 286 2.81 -67.75 -17.97
C ASN A 286 4.25 -67.56 -18.48
N CYS A 287 5.20 -67.79 -17.58
CA CYS A 287 6.63 -67.46 -17.73
C CYS A 287 7.49 -68.72 -17.98
N THR A 288 8.81 -68.59 -17.77
CA THR A 288 9.83 -69.65 -17.63
C THR A 288 10.25 -70.39 -18.91
N SER A 289 11.51 -70.82 -19.10
CA SER A 289 12.85 -70.45 -18.54
C SER A 289 13.92 -71.18 -19.41
N SER A 290 15.22 -71.35 -19.12
CA SER A 290 16.23 -70.94 -18.09
C SER A 290 17.60 -71.48 -18.57
N ILE A 291 18.73 -70.80 -18.23
CA ILE A 291 20.05 -71.44 -17.93
C ILE A 291 20.77 -72.14 -19.11
N ASP A 292 22.09 -72.15 -19.27
CA ASP A 292 23.21 -71.27 -18.86
C ASP A 292 24.40 -71.63 -19.78
N GLU A 293 25.39 -70.74 -19.93
CA GLU A 293 26.80 -71.01 -19.57
C GLU A 293 27.67 -69.77 -19.85
N SER A 294 28.85 -69.69 -19.22
CA SER A 294 29.61 -68.44 -19.07
C SER A 294 31.05 -68.57 -19.53
N SER A 295 31.56 -67.57 -20.26
CA SER A 295 33.01 -67.26 -20.24
C SER A 295 33.39 -65.88 -20.80
N VAL A 296 34.13 -65.13 -19.96
CA VAL A 296 35.39 -64.44 -20.30
C VAL A 296 35.33 -63.10 -21.12
N LEU A 297 35.48 -62.02 -20.34
CA LEU A 297 36.27 -60.79 -20.59
C LEU A 297 35.75 -59.60 -21.43
N GLN A 298 35.35 -58.57 -20.66
CA GLN A 298 35.92 -57.20 -20.66
C GLN A 298 35.72 -56.24 -21.85
N THR A 299 34.84 -55.26 -21.60
CA THR A 299 35.04 -53.79 -21.74
C THR A 299 35.66 -53.25 -23.05
N SER A 300 34.99 -52.33 -23.72
CA SER A 300 34.76 -50.99 -23.13
C SER A 300 33.50 -50.26 -23.64
N CYS A 301 33.11 -49.23 -22.87
CA CYS A 301 31.92 -48.38 -23.05
C CYS A 301 32.12 -47.33 -24.18
N SER A 302 31.16 -46.46 -24.57
CA SER A 302 29.90 -46.04 -23.91
C SER A 302 28.87 -45.51 -24.92
N ASN A 303 27.58 -45.53 -24.53
CA ASN A 303 26.46 -44.64 -24.91
C ASN A 303 26.12 -44.41 -26.41
N ALA A 304 24.84 -44.33 -26.83
CA ALA A 304 23.57 -44.32 -26.08
C ALA A 304 22.48 -45.12 -26.82
N GLY A 305 21.41 -45.51 -26.10
CA GLY A 305 20.19 -46.10 -26.66
C GLY A 305 19.37 -45.09 -27.48
N ASN A 306 18.49 -45.48 -28.41
CA ASN A 306 17.44 -46.53 -28.36
C ASN A 306 16.26 -46.14 -27.43
N HIS A 307 14.99 -46.35 -27.79
CA HIS A 307 14.39 -46.71 -29.10
C HIS A 307 12.89 -46.35 -29.12
N THR A 308 12.40 -46.05 -30.33
CA THR A 308 11.20 -46.60 -30.98
C THR A 308 10.18 -47.39 -30.12
N HIS A 309 9.02 -46.76 -29.90
CA HIS A 309 7.63 -47.18 -30.25
C HIS A 309 7.42 -48.41 -31.20
N PRO A 310 6.18 -48.90 -31.49
CA PRO A 310 4.82 -48.52 -31.00
C PRO A 310 3.82 -49.69 -30.69
N LEU A 311 2.57 -49.31 -30.33
CA LEU A 311 1.28 -49.97 -30.64
C LEU A 311 0.92 -51.29 -29.89
N SER A 312 -0.35 -51.68 -29.70
CA SER A 312 -1.64 -51.13 -30.21
C SER A 312 -2.82 -51.45 -29.25
N THR A 313 -4.06 -51.13 -29.69
CA THR A 313 -5.39 -51.41 -29.10
C THR A 313 -6.02 -50.19 -28.37
N VAL A 314 -7.18 -49.63 -28.75
CA VAL A 314 -7.94 -49.74 -30.03
C VAL A 314 -8.89 -48.53 -30.24
N THR A 315 -9.56 -48.48 -31.39
CA THR A 315 -10.62 -47.55 -31.86
C THR A 315 -11.99 -47.79 -31.20
N GLN A 316 -13.12 -47.07 -31.41
CA GLN A 316 -13.62 -45.92 -32.21
C GLN A 316 -14.86 -45.39 -31.42
N GLN A 317 -15.57 -44.28 -31.67
CA GLN A 317 -15.98 -43.60 -32.90
C GLN A 317 -16.65 -42.26 -32.50
N LEU A 318 -16.35 -41.12 -33.13
CA LEU A 318 -17.14 -39.86 -33.02
C LEU A 318 -16.67 -38.83 -34.07
N LEU A 319 -17.57 -38.32 -34.91
CA LEU A 319 -17.61 -36.98 -35.57
C LEU A 319 -18.61 -36.95 -36.76
N ASN A 320 -19.00 -35.73 -37.18
CA ASN A 320 -20.02 -35.29 -38.17
C ASN A 320 -21.35 -34.85 -37.53
N GLY A 321 -21.92 -33.67 -37.79
CA GLY A 321 -21.43 -32.44 -38.48
C GLY A 321 -21.86 -31.20 -37.65
N ASP A 322 -21.69 -29.93 -38.04
CA ASP A 322 -21.32 -29.26 -39.32
C ASP A 322 -20.42 -28.03 -39.01
N SER A 323 -19.40 -27.65 -39.81
CA SER A 323 -19.41 -26.70 -40.97
C SER A 323 -20.03 -25.31 -40.67
N ASN A 324 -19.47 -24.13 -41.01
CA ASN A 324 -18.39 -23.67 -41.92
C ASN A 324 -17.58 -22.53 -41.23
N CYS A 325 -16.29 -22.23 -41.43
CA CYS A 325 -15.35 -22.23 -42.58
C CYS A 325 -15.10 -20.84 -43.22
N HIS A 326 -13.90 -20.29 -42.99
CA HIS A 326 -13.01 -19.43 -43.82
C HIS A 326 -11.88 -18.95 -42.87
N GLN A 327 -10.57 -19.24 -43.00
CA GLN A 327 -9.60 -19.04 -44.10
C GLN A 327 -9.48 -17.57 -44.54
N GLN A 328 -8.28 -17.02 -44.78
CA GLN A 328 -7.14 -17.63 -45.48
C GLN A 328 -5.74 -17.13 -44.99
N LEU A 329 -4.68 -17.91 -45.27
CA LEU A 329 -3.25 -17.63 -45.00
C LEU A 329 -2.51 -17.14 -46.27
N HIS A 330 -1.28 -16.58 -46.11
CA HIS A 330 -0.02 -16.96 -46.81
C HIS A 330 1.07 -15.84 -46.70
N THR A 331 2.20 -16.09 -46.00
CA THR A 331 3.59 -16.44 -46.49
C THR A 331 4.29 -15.32 -47.28
N GLU A 332 5.43 -14.76 -46.83
CA GLU A 332 6.85 -15.18 -47.11
C GLU A 332 7.27 -14.89 -48.59
N GLU A 333 8.51 -14.54 -48.96
CA GLU A 333 9.86 -14.81 -48.41
C GLU A 333 10.84 -13.61 -48.56
N LEU A 334 11.99 -13.65 -47.85
CA LEU A 334 13.41 -13.34 -48.23
C LEU A 334 13.77 -12.11 -49.15
N GLU A 335 14.98 -11.54 -49.18
CA GLU A 335 16.31 -11.98 -48.70
C GLU A 335 17.29 -10.79 -48.45
N GLY A 336 18.16 -10.91 -47.43
CA GLY A 336 19.58 -10.46 -47.41
C GLY A 336 20.01 -8.98 -47.60
N VAL A 337 21.26 -8.58 -47.25
CA VAL A 337 22.30 -9.24 -46.45
C VAL A 337 23.41 -8.22 -46.02
N GLN A 338 23.79 -8.19 -44.73
CA GLN A 338 25.13 -7.88 -44.14
C GLN A 338 25.89 -6.55 -44.50
N SER A 339 26.87 -6.04 -43.73
CA SER A 339 27.41 -6.35 -42.39
C SER A 339 28.22 -5.17 -41.77
N GLU A 340 28.38 -5.21 -40.45
CA GLU A 340 29.58 -4.88 -39.62
C GLU A 340 30.39 -3.58 -39.85
N ILE A 341 30.42 -2.64 -38.88
CA ILE A 341 31.38 -2.54 -37.75
C ILE A 341 32.82 -2.14 -38.15
N PHE A 342 33.29 -0.99 -37.66
CA PHE A 342 34.60 -0.84 -36.98
C PHE A 342 34.65 0.44 -36.13
N LEU A 343 35.46 0.42 -35.06
CA LEU A 343 35.82 1.57 -34.20
C LEU A 343 37.34 1.75 -34.24
N THR A 344 37.85 2.99 -34.28
CA THR A 344 39.13 3.40 -33.65
C THR A 344 39.32 4.92 -33.56
N ASP A 345 39.86 5.32 -32.40
CA ASP A 345 40.91 6.34 -32.12
C ASP A 345 40.81 7.84 -32.51
N THR A 346 41.05 8.66 -31.48
CA THR A 346 41.45 10.08 -31.53
C THR A 346 42.99 10.22 -31.61
N PRO A 347 43.54 11.38 -32.07
CA PRO A 347 44.18 12.27 -31.07
C PRO A 347 44.21 13.79 -31.39
N ASP A 348 43.90 14.59 -30.37
CA ASP A 348 44.63 15.77 -29.82
C ASP A 348 45.26 16.95 -30.62
N PHE A 349 45.00 18.14 -30.05
CA PHE A 349 45.86 19.34 -29.83
C PHE A 349 46.16 20.46 -30.89
N HIS A 350 45.67 21.67 -30.50
CA HIS A 350 46.35 22.99 -30.39
C HIS A 350 46.33 24.07 -31.52
N ILE A 351 46.22 25.34 -31.05
CA ILE A 351 46.60 26.64 -31.69
C ILE A 351 45.76 27.12 -32.90
N GLN A 352 45.55 28.43 -33.20
CA GLN A 352 45.17 29.65 -32.43
C GLN A 352 45.19 30.88 -33.40
N GLU A 353 44.38 31.93 -33.11
CA GLU A 353 44.42 33.33 -33.62
C GLU A 353 43.82 33.76 -34.99
N LYS A 354 43.10 34.91 -34.93
CA LYS A 354 42.90 36.02 -35.92
C LYS A 354 42.67 35.67 -37.42
N GLY A 355 41.61 36.12 -38.09
CA GLY A 355 40.89 37.40 -37.99
C GLY A 355 40.76 38.06 -39.40
N GLN A 356 39.99 39.16 -39.53
CA GLN A 356 39.73 39.92 -40.78
C GLN A 356 38.90 39.17 -41.85
N LEU A 357 38.23 39.78 -42.83
CA LEU A 357 37.43 41.02 -43.03
C LEU A 357 37.24 41.13 -44.56
N GLU A 358 36.01 41.02 -45.06
CA GLU A 358 35.47 41.40 -46.40
C GLU A 358 34.03 40.84 -46.40
N GLU A 359 32.92 41.55 -46.70
CA GLU A 359 32.55 42.65 -47.61
C GLU A 359 32.10 42.21 -49.03
N GLY A 360 30.90 42.64 -49.43
CA GLY A 360 30.24 42.35 -50.72
C GLY A 360 29.23 41.17 -50.68
N GLY A 361 28.02 41.28 -51.25
CA GLY A 361 27.37 42.45 -51.86
C GLY A 361 26.05 42.11 -52.59
N SER A 362 25.36 43.15 -53.09
CA SER A 362 24.09 43.15 -53.86
C SER A 362 22.79 42.75 -53.12
N GLY A 363 21.63 43.34 -53.43
CA GLY A 363 21.39 44.56 -54.24
C GLY A 363 19.93 44.84 -54.64
N GLU A 364 19.51 46.12 -54.50
CA GLU A 364 18.31 46.79 -55.08
C GLU A 364 16.90 46.21 -54.73
N ARG A 365 15.78 46.95 -54.71
CA ARG A 365 15.37 48.21 -55.39
C ARG A 365 14.15 48.85 -54.68
N PHE A 366 13.74 50.06 -55.09
CA PHE A 366 12.73 50.98 -54.47
C PHE A 366 13.20 51.59 -53.14
N LYS A 367 13.48 52.88 -52.98
CA LYS A 367 13.33 54.10 -53.83
C LYS A 367 11.91 54.67 -53.98
N GLU A 368 11.83 56.01 -53.97
CA GLU A 368 10.62 56.86 -53.75
C GLU A 368 10.09 56.74 -52.31
N VAL A 369 9.80 57.79 -51.53
CA VAL A 369 9.45 59.21 -51.80
C VAL A 369 10.16 60.17 -50.79
N MET A 370 10.11 61.50 -51.02
CA MET A 370 10.67 62.61 -50.19
C MET A 370 12.19 62.88 -50.32
N SER A 371 12.56 63.48 -51.45
CA SER A 371 13.60 64.53 -51.47
C SER A 371 12.89 65.88 -51.51
N ASP A 372 13.31 66.83 -50.67
CA ASP A 372 13.08 68.29 -50.70
C ASP A 372 13.55 68.85 -49.33
N LEU A 373 14.23 69.98 -49.18
CA LEU A 373 14.76 70.92 -50.17
C LEU A 373 15.97 71.65 -49.55
N GLU A 374 17.04 71.92 -50.31
CA GLU A 374 18.09 72.87 -49.91
C GLU A 374 18.58 73.68 -51.14
N VAL A 375 19.11 74.89 -50.88
CA VAL A 375 19.76 75.82 -51.81
C VAL A 375 18.86 76.50 -52.85
N LEU A 376 18.43 77.73 -52.50
CA LEU A 376 18.29 78.94 -53.34
C LEU A 376 17.96 80.10 -52.37
N GLU A 377 18.38 81.36 -52.53
CA GLU A 377 19.16 82.01 -53.60
C GLU A 377 19.98 83.17 -52.98
N ASN A 378 21.01 83.68 -53.70
CA ASN A 378 21.76 84.87 -53.30
C ASN A 378 21.65 85.95 -54.40
N ASN A 379 21.76 87.22 -54.00
CA ASN A 379 21.64 88.48 -54.77
C ASN A 379 20.24 89.07 -54.95
N HIS A 380 19.98 90.19 -54.26
CA HIS A 380 19.49 91.36 -54.99
C HIS A 380 20.03 92.72 -54.52
N ASN A 381 20.26 93.56 -55.54
CA ASN A 381 20.74 94.94 -55.58
C ASN A 381 20.52 95.85 -54.34
N ARG A 382 21.49 96.64 -53.85
CA ARG A 382 22.26 97.74 -54.51
C ARG A 382 21.42 98.99 -54.81
N LEU A 383 21.56 100.05 -54.01
CA LEU A 383 21.90 101.43 -54.48
C LEU A 383 21.93 102.51 -53.37
N HIS A 384 22.70 103.58 -53.68
CA HIS A 384 22.66 104.97 -53.19
C HIS A 384 23.15 105.37 -51.78
N CYS A 385 23.77 106.55 -51.78
CA CYS A 385 24.37 107.26 -50.64
C CYS A 385 23.60 108.59 -50.37
N PHE A 386 24.06 109.34 -49.34
CA PHE A 386 24.45 110.78 -49.41
C PHE A 386 23.75 111.78 -48.44
N VAL A 387 24.52 112.26 -47.45
CA VAL A 387 24.60 113.64 -46.89
C VAL A 387 23.45 114.24 -46.03
N GLY A 388 23.85 115.08 -45.05
CA GLY A 388 23.00 115.87 -44.13
C GLY A 388 23.32 115.55 -42.66
N SER A 389 24.29 116.14 -41.95
CA SER A 389 24.85 117.50 -41.86
C SER A 389 24.00 118.51 -41.08
N CYS A 390 24.65 119.21 -40.13
CA CYS A 390 24.16 120.35 -39.32
C CYS A 390 23.06 120.02 -38.27
N ASP A 391 22.96 120.67 -37.10
CA ASP A 391 23.94 121.39 -36.25
C ASP A 391 23.26 121.75 -34.90
N HIS A 392 23.99 122.42 -33.99
CA HIS A 392 23.50 123.22 -32.83
C HIS A 392 23.48 122.61 -31.40
N SER A 393 24.49 123.03 -30.63
CA SER A 393 24.43 123.41 -29.19
C SER A 393 23.25 124.38 -28.88
N PRO A 394 22.78 124.63 -27.62
CA PRO A 394 23.62 124.74 -26.40
C PRO A 394 22.99 124.39 -25.02
N GLY A 395 23.74 124.58 -23.93
CA GLY A 395 23.22 125.30 -22.75
C GLY A 395 23.10 124.61 -21.37
N SER A 396 24.05 124.94 -20.47
CA SER A 396 23.78 125.46 -19.11
C SER A 396 23.38 124.58 -17.89
N ASN A 397 24.31 124.57 -16.91
CA ASN A 397 24.15 124.96 -15.49
C ASN A 397 23.51 124.01 -14.44
N SER A 398 24.36 123.34 -13.64
CA SER A 398 24.39 123.33 -12.15
C SER A 398 25.45 122.32 -11.65
N SER A 399 26.21 122.46 -10.55
CA SER A 399 26.39 123.55 -9.57
C SER A 399 27.77 123.46 -8.84
N SER A 400 28.10 124.50 -8.08
CA SER A 400 29.20 124.72 -7.09
C SER A 400 29.60 123.51 -6.19
N PRO A 401 30.77 123.51 -5.48
CA PRO A 401 31.45 124.70 -4.93
C PRO A 401 33.01 124.79 -4.80
N CYS A 402 33.45 126.05 -4.64
CA CYS A 402 34.62 126.59 -3.91
C CYS A 402 36.08 126.34 -4.35
N HIS A 403 36.84 127.45 -4.34
CA HIS A 403 38.30 127.57 -4.40
C HIS A 403 38.91 127.69 -2.99
N ASP A 404 40.22 127.42 -2.88
CA ASP A 404 41.22 128.41 -2.42
C ASP A 404 42.58 128.06 -3.08
N SER A 405 43.24 128.95 -3.83
CA SER A 405 44.16 130.04 -3.40
C SER A 405 45.60 129.55 -3.15
N ILE A 406 46.69 130.17 -3.66
CA ILE A 406 46.88 131.52 -4.26
C ILE A 406 48.07 131.55 -5.27
N PHE A 407 48.19 132.65 -6.05
CA PHE A 407 49.29 133.06 -6.97
C PHE A 407 50.71 133.03 -6.33
N THR A 408 51.86 132.96 -7.04
CA THR A 408 52.51 133.95 -7.96
C THR A 408 53.75 133.31 -8.66
N GLY A 409 54.36 133.79 -9.77
CA GLY A 409 54.04 134.89 -10.70
C GLY A 409 55.24 135.41 -11.54
N LEU A 410 55.03 135.65 -12.85
CA LEU A 410 55.74 136.59 -13.76
C LEU A 410 57.21 136.28 -14.25
N PRO A 411 57.68 136.85 -15.40
CA PRO A 411 58.33 136.00 -16.43
C PRO A 411 59.51 136.66 -17.24
N THR A 412 59.62 136.27 -18.52
CA THR A 412 60.29 136.93 -19.69
C THR A 412 61.78 136.68 -19.98
N ARG A 413 62.08 135.98 -21.09
CA ARG A 413 62.82 136.49 -22.29
C ARG A 413 63.18 135.36 -23.30
N SER A 414 62.28 134.97 -24.21
CA SER A 414 62.64 134.03 -25.31
C SER A 414 61.69 134.04 -26.55
N SER A 415 61.35 135.21 -27.10
CA SER A 415 60.24 135.36 -28.06
C SER A 415 60.30 134.48 -29.33
N TYR A 416 61.48 134.18 -29.88
CA TYR A 416 61.60 133.37 -31.12
C TYR A 416 61.70 131.87 -30.87
N ALA A 417 62.51 131.42 -29.92
CA ALA A 417 62.54 130.00 -29.55
C ALA A 417 61.18 129.57 -28.98
N SER A 418 60.56 130.38 -28.10
CA SER A 418 59.20 130.16 -27.61
C SER A 418 58.19 129.98 -28.76
N LYS A 419 58.23 130.79 -29.83
CA LYS A 419 57.33 130.62 -30.99
C LYS A 419 57.61 129.38 -31.86
N HIS A 420 58.74 128.69 -31.69
CA HIS A 420 58.98 127.39 -32.30
C HIS A 420 58.61 126.26 -31.35
N THR A 421 59.08 126.31 -30.09
CA THR A 421 58.76 125.35 -29.04
C THR A 421 57.27 125.27 -28.80
N GLN A 422 56.55 126.39 -28.69
CA GLN A 422 55.09 126.45 -28.54
C GLN A 422 54.34 125.87 -29.74
N ARG A 423 54.92 125.90 -30.96
CA ARG A 423 54.36 125.22 -32.14
C ARG A 423 54.68 123.72 -32.18
N LEU A 424 55.80 123.29 -31.58
CA LEU A 424 56.08 121.87 -31.35
C LEU A 424 55.22 121.33 -30.21
N GLU A 425 55.11 122.01 -29.07
CA GLU A 425 54.18 121.71 -27.98
C GLU A 425 52.73 121.62 -28.46
N ALA A 426 52.27 122.54 -29.31
CA ALA A 426 50.92 122.46 -29.88
C ALA A 426 50.74 121.23 -30.78
N LYS A 427 51.77 120.83 -31.55
CA LYS A 427 51.75 119.60 -32.33
C LYS A 427 51.84 118.34 -31.46
N CYS A 428 52.65 118.35 -30.41
CA CYS A 428 52.72 117.26 -29.43
C CYS A 428 51.36 117.11 -28.75
N ARG A 429 50.78 118.17 -28.17
CA ARG A 429 49.44 118.11 -27.54
C ARG A 429 48.33 117.67 -28.51
N ALA A 430 48.42 118.04 -29.80
CA ALA A 430 47.51 117.52 -30.82
C ALA A 430 47.72 116.02 -31.08
N LEU A 431 48.97 115.55 -31.16
CA LEU A 431 49.29 114.13 -31.25
C LEU A 431 48.92 113.37 -29.97
N ASP A 432 49.06 113.97 -28.78
CA ASP A 432 48.70 113.40 -27.48
C ASP A 432 47.18 113.22 -27.38
N THR A 433 46.38 114.20 -27.84
CA THR A 433 44.91 114.08 -27.90
C THR A 433 44.45 113.07 -28.95
N VAL A 434 45.15 112.95 -30.09
CA VAL A 434 44.90 111.88 -31.08
C VAL A 434 45.29 110.51 -30.50
N ASN A 435 46.43 110.39 -29.82
CA ASN A 435 46.86 109.15 -29.16
C ASN A 435 45.91 108.75 -28.03
N GLN A 436 45.41 109.68 -27.23
CA GLN A 436 44.37 109.43 -26.22
C GLN A 436 43.06 108.96 -26.86
N HIS A 437 42.63 109.57 -27.97
CA HIS A 437 41.44 109.12 -28.69
C HIS A 437 41.64 107.73 -29.32
N LEU A 438 42.81 107.46 -29.90
CA LEU A 438 43.16 106.14 -30.45
C LEU A 438 43.24 105.08 -29.35
N GLN A 439 43.80 105.40 -28.17
CA GLN A 439 43.81 104.51 -27.02
C GLN A 439 42.40 104.22 -26.53
N ILE A 440 41.54 105.23 -26.35
CA ILE A 440 40.13 105.05 -25.98
C ILE A 440 39.38 104.22 -27.05
N SER A 441 39.72 104.39 -28.33
CA SER A 441 39.15 103.58 -29.41
C SER A 441 39.62 102.13 -29.37
N LEU A 442 40.91 101.89 -29.08
CA LEU A 442 41.52 100.57 -28.96
C LEU A 442 40.96 99.82 -27.75
N ASP A 443 40.99 100.45 -26.58
CA ASP A 443 40.31 100.01 -25.35
C ASP A 443 38.85 99.59 -25.61
N ASN A 444 38.12 100.34 -26.46
CA ASN A 444 36.72 100.05 -26.78
C ASN A 444 36.55 98.94 -27.83
N THR A 445 37.51 98.73 -28.73
CA THR A 445 37.54 97.54 -29.59
C THR A 445 37.94 96.30 -28.79
N ASP A 446 38.89 96.40 -27.86
CA ASP A 446 39.34 95.27 -27.03
C ASP A 446 38.22 94.82 -26.09
N ARG A 447 37.52 95.77 -25.44
CA ARG A 447 36.27 95.50 -24.70
C ARG A 447 35.13 94.98 -25.58
N LYS A 448 35.22 95.06 -26.92
CA LYS A 448 34.25 94.43 -27.84
C LYS A 448 34.69 93.03 -28.23
N VAL A 449 35.97 92.83 -28.51
CA VAL A 449 36.59 91.51 -28.76
C VAL A 449 36.35 90.60 -27.55
N GLN A 450 36.69 91.03 -26.34
CA GLN A 450 36.48 90.25 -25.09
C GLN A 450 35.01 89.83 -24.86
N ARG A 451 34.04 90.63 -25.31
CA ARG A 451 32.61 90.27 -25.21
C ARG A 451 32.20 89.26 -26.27
N LEU A 452 32.72 89.38 -27.49
CA LEU A 452 32.50 88.39 -28.55
C LEU A 452 33.22 87.07 -28.25
N GLU A 453 34.39 87.11 -27.60
CA GLU A 453 35.11 85.93 -27.13
C GLU A 453 34.33 85.20 -26.02
N ALA A 454 33.72 85.94 -25.08
CA ALA A 454 32.82 85.36 -24.08
C ALA A 454 31.53 84.78 -24.71
N GLU A 455 30.89 85.51 -25.62
CA GLU A 455 29.70 85.07 -26.36
C GLU A 455 29.97 83.80 -27.18
N VAL A 456 31.16 83.68 -27.80
CA VAL A 456 31.59 82.44 -28.47
C VAL A 456 31.82 81.30 -27.47
N GLN A 457 32.44 81.55 -26.31
CA GLN A 457 32.64 80.51 -25.28
C GLN A 457 31.33 80.01 -24.69
N GLU A 458 30.34 80.91 -24.49
CA GLU A 458 28.99 80.56 -24.05
C GLU A 458 28.28 79.69 -25.12
N LEU A 459 28.32 80.09 -26.40
CA LEU A 459 27.76 79.32 -27.51
C LEU A 459 28.47 77.97 -27.73
N GLU A 460 29.78 77.88 -27.52
CA GLU A 460 30.53 76.61 -27.57
C GLU A 460 30.12 75.66 -26.43
N ALA A 461 29.89 76.18 -25.22
CA ALA A 461 29.40 75.40 -24.08
C ALA A 461 27.93 74.94 -24.28
N GLU A 462 27.06 75.81 -24.81
CA GLU A 462 25.69 75.42 -25.19
C GLU A 462 25.69 74.34 -26.26
N ASN A 463 26.53 74.44 -27.29
CA ASN A 463 26.66 73.44 -28.35
C ASN A 463 27.13 72.08 -27.80
N GLN A 464 28.11 72.07 -26.87
CA GLN A 464 28.53 70.85 -26.18
C GLN A 464 27.40 70.23 -25.34
N SER A 465 26.59 71.04 -24.65
CA SER A 465 25.42 70.58 -23.89
C SER A 465 24.32 70.01 -24.81
N LEU A 466 24.08 70.64 -25.95
CA LEU A 466 23.15 70.14 -26.97
C LEU A 466 23.64 68.84 -27.62
N GLN A 467 24.95 68.66 -27.83
CA GLN A 467 25.51 67.39 -28.30
C GLN A 467 25.33 66.27 -27.27
N ALA A 468 25.63 66.51 -26.00
CA ALA A 468 25.43 65.52 -24.93
C ALA A 468 23.96 65.09 -24.78
N THR A 469 23.03 66.04 -24.81
CA THR A 469 21.58 65.74 -24.74
C THR A 469 21.06 65.04 -26.00
N LEU A 470 21.60 65.34 -27.19
CA LEU A 470 21.30 64.58 -28.41
C LEU A 470 21.82 63.14 -28.36
N GLU A 471 22.96 62.88 -27.71
CA GLU A 471 23.45 61.52 -27.50
C GLU A 471 22.63 60.74 -26.47
N GLU A 472 22.23 61.37 -25.37
CA GLU A 472 21.29 60.79 -24.41
C GLU A 472 19.93 60.44 -25.06
N LEU A 473 19.39 61.34 -25.91
CA LEU A 473 18.18 61.08 -26.70
C LEU A 473 18.35 59.95 -27.73
N ARG A 474 19.54 59.80 -28.35
CA ARG A 474 19.84 58.65 -29.23
C ARG A 474 19.90 57.33 -28.46
N ILE A 475 20.38 57.34 -27.22
CA ILE A 475 20.41 56.15 -26.36
C ILE A 475 19.00 55.79 -25.89
N SER A 476 18.17 56.78 -25.50
CA SER A 476 16.79 56.54 -25.10
C SER A 476 15.91 56.05 -26.26
N ALA A 477 16.12 56.56 -27.48
CA ALA A 477 15.44 56.08 -28.68
C ALA A 477 15.71 54.58 -28.95
N ARG A 478 16.99 54.14 -28.96
CA ARG A 478 17.34 52.72 -29.14
C ARG A 478 16.77 51.82 -28.05
N ARG A 479 16.71 52.32 -26.81
CA ARG A 479 16.08 51.58 -25.69
C ARG A 479 14.57 51.46 -25.87
N LEU A 480 13.92 52.47 -26.44
CA LEU A 480 12.49 52.43 -26.77
C LEU A 480 12.22 51.47 -27.93
N GLU A 481 13.04 51.47 -28.98
CA GLU A 481 12.99 50.49 -30.08
C GLU A 481 13.12 49.04 -29.56
N GLN A 482 14.10 48.78 -28.67
CA GLN A 482 14.26 47.48 -28.03
C GLN A 482 13.00 47.08 -27.26
N LEU A 483 12.49 47.95 -26.38
CA LEU A 483 11.27 47.70 -25.58
C LEU A 483 10.03 47.48 -26.47
N GLU A 484 9.96 48.13 -27.64
CA GLU A 484 8.89 47.89 -28.60
C GLU A 484 9.02 46.51 -29.28
N THR A 485 10.23 46.04 -29.60
CA THR A 485 10.40 44.65 -30.08
C THR A 485 10.12 43.60 -29.00
N GLU A 486 10.51 43.86 -27.74
CA GLU A 486 10.22 42.98 -26.60
C GLU A 486 8.70 42.90 -26.36
N LYS A 487 8.01 44.04 -26.42
CA LYS A 487 6.54 44.11 -26.41
C LYS A 487 5.91 43.30 -27.54
N GLN A 488 6.36 43.46 -28.79
CA GLN A 488 5.81 42.71 -29.93
C GLN A 488 6.00 41.19 -29.78
N ASN A 489 7.12 40.74 -29.22
CA ASN A 489 7.37 39.33 -28.92
C ASN A 489 6.40 38.81 -27.84
N LEU A 490 6.17 39.58 -26.76
CA LEU A 490 5.20 39.24 -25.71
C LEU A 490 3.75 39.28 -26.21
N GLU A 491 3.40 40.19 -27.13
CA GLU A 491 2.11 40.20 -27.83
C GLU A 491 1.95 38.95 -28.73
N HIS A 492 3.03 38.47 -29.36
CA HIS A 492 2.98 37.21 -30.09
C HIS A 492 2.77 36.00 -29.16
N GLU A 493 3.58 35.89 -28.11
CA GLU A 493 3.53 34.80 -27.12
C GLU A 493 2.17 34.73 -26.40
N THR A 494 1.63 35.87 -25.96
CA THR A 494 0.29 35.90 -25.34
C THR A 494 -0.80 35.44 -26.29
N THR A 495 -0.75 35.78 -27.59
CA THR A 495 -1.72 35.21 -28.56
C THR A 495 -1.50 33.71 -28.79
N ALA A 496 -0.27 33.18 -28.68
CA ALA A 496 0.00 31.75 -28.77
C ALA A 496 -0.61 31.00 -27.57
N LEU A 497 -0.30 31.46 -26.36
CA LEU A 497 -0.88 30.93 -25.11
C LEU A 497 -2.41 31.03 -25.08
N GLU A 498 -3.01 32.05 -25.69
CA GLU A 498 -4.45 32.12 -25.88
C GLU A 498 -5.01 31.04 -26.83
N ARG A 499 -4.30 30.68 -27.91
CA ARG A 499 -4.71 29.59 -28.81
C ARG A 499 -4.65 28.25 -28.09
N ASP A 500 -3.55 28.00 -27.36
CA ASP A 500 -3.33 26.75 -26.63
C ASP A 500 -4.33 26.59 -25.49
N LYS A 501 -4.60 27.66 -24.72
CA LYS A 501 -5.69 27.71 -23.74
C LYS A 501 -7.05 27.37 -24.37
N ARG A 502 -7.36 27.95 -25.54
CA ARG A 502 -8.62 27.66 -26.27
C ARG A 502 -8.66 26.23 -26.85
N GLN A 503 -7.53 25.54 -27.00
CA GLN A 503 -7.48 24.11 -27.34
C GLN A 503 -7.69 23.26 -26.08
N LEU A 504 -6.94 23.51 -25.02
CA LEU A 504 -7.08 22.81 -23.73
C LEU A 504 -8.51 22.95 -23.17
N GLU A 505 -9.16 24.12 -23.32
CA GLU A 505 -10.57 24.29 -22.97
C GLU A 505 -11.53 23.39 -23.76
N LYS A 506 -11.24 23.11 -25.04
CA LYS A 506 -12.07 22.19 -25.87
C LYS A 506 -11.85 20.74 -25.46
N GLU A 507 -10.60 20.35 -25.25
CA GLU A 507 -10.24 19.01 -24.79
C GLU A 507 -10.81 18.75 -23.38
N ASN A 508 -10.72 19.71 -22.48
CA ASN A 508 -11.30 19.63 -21.14
C ASN A 508 -12.85 19.57 -21.15
N ARG A 509 -13.52 20.26 -22.11
CA ARG A 509 -14.97 20.09 -22.35
C ARG A 509 -15.31 18.69 -22.88
N ARG A 510 -14.52 18.16 -23.84
CA ARG A 510 -14.67 16.80 -24.37
C ARG A 510 -14.49 15.74 -23.28
N LEU A 511 -13.49 15.91 -22.40
CA LEU A 511 -13.24 15.00 -21.28
C LEU A 511 -14.36 15.05 -20.24
N ARG A 512 -14.94 16.22 -19.94
CA ARG A 512 -16.16 16.31 -19.10
C ARG A 512 -17.33 15.56 -19.73
N GLN A 513 -17.63 15.79 -21.01
CA GLN A 513 -18.70 15.07 -21.71
C GLN A 513 -18.47 13.55 -21.73
N GLN A 514 -17.21 13.11 -21.84
CA GLN A 514 -16.86 11.69 -21.75
C GLN A 514 -17.06 11.13 -20.34
N ALA A 515 -16.75 11.90 -19.29
CA ALA A 515 -17.02 11.52 -17.90
C ALA A 515 -18.53 11.47 -17.61
N GLU A 516 -19.30 12.48 -18.02
CA GLU A 516 -20.77 12.52 -17.89
C GLU A 516 -21.44 11.29 -18.56
N ILE A 517 -20.92 10.86 -19.72
CA ILE A 517 -21.37 9.64 -20.40
C ILE A 517 -20.95 8.37 -19.63
N GLN A 518 -19.75 8.34 -19.04
CA GLN A 518 -19.29 7.21 -18.22
C GLN A 518 -20.09 7.08 -16.91
N GLU A 519 -20.41 8.19 -16.24
CA GLU A 519 -21.30 8.24 -15.08
C GLU A 519 -22.70 7.70 -15.42
N ALA A 520 -23.31 8.19 -16.50
CA ALA A 520 -24.62 7.70 -16.95
C ALA A 520 -24.61 6.19 -17.32
N ASN A 521 -23.52 5.69 -17.89
CA ASN A 521 -23.35 4.26 -18.16
C ASN A 521 -23.22 3.45 -16.86
N LEU A 522 -22.44 3.93 -15.88
CA LEU A 522 -22.31 3.30 -14.56
C LEU A 522 -23.65 3.27 -13.82
N ASP A 523 -24.43 4.35 -13.85
CA ASP A 523 -25.78 4.38 -13.28
C ASP A 523 -26.71 3.36 -13.94
N SER A 524 -26.65 3.20 -15.27
CA SER A 524 -27.42 2.16 -15.97
C SER A 524 -27.01 0.74 -15.53
N SER A 525 -25.72 0.52 -15.27
CA SER A 525 -25.17 -0.74 -14.77
C SER A 525 -25.60 -0.99 -13.31
N ASN A 526 -25.58 0.05 -12.47
CA ASN A 526 -26.03 -0.01 -11.07
C ASN A 526 -27.53 -0.36 -10.97
N VAL A 527 -28.37 0.23 -11.82
CA VAL A 527 -29.80 -0.10 -11.92
C VAL A 527 -30.02 -1.56 -12.39
N CYS A 528 -29.20 -2.03 -13.34
CA CYS A 528 -29.23 -3.42 -13.81
C CYS A 528 -28.83 -4.41 -12.69
N MET A 529 -27.71 -4.16 -12.02
CA MET A 529 -27.23 -4.95 -10.88
C MET A 529 -28.26 -5.00 -9.75
N ALA A 530 -28.84 -3.85 -9.38
CA ALA A 530 -29.91 -3.79 -8.39
C ALA A 530 -31.17 -4.57 -8.80
N SER A 531 -31.38 -4.85 -10.09
CA SER A 531 -32.45 -5.75 -10.58
C SER A 531 -32.07 -7.21 -10.48
N LEU A 532 -30.88 -7.58 -10.94
CA LEU A 532 -30.36 -8.94 -10.81
C LEU A 532 -30.27 -9.38 -9.33
N GLU A 533 -29.92 -8.47 -8.41
CA GLU A 533 -30.01 -8.76 -6.98
C GLU A 533 -31.46 -8.92 -6.48
N ARG A 534 -32.43 -8.16 -7.00
CA ARG A 534 -33.85 -8.30 -6.63
C ARG A 534 -34.38 -9.65 -7.11
N GLU A 535 -34.00 -10.08 -8.30
CA GLU A 535 -34.32 -11.40 -8.88
C GLU A 535 -33.61 -12.52 -8.10
N MET A 536 -32.33 -12.38 -7.75
CA MET A 536 -31.61 -13.33 -6.89
C MET A 536 -32.28 -13.46 -5.51
N ARG A 537 -32.64 -12.34 -4.87
CA ARG A 537 -33.38 -12.33 -3.58
C ARG A 537 -34.80 -12.91 -3.68
N PHE A 538 -35.40 -12.93 -4.88
CA PHE A 538 -36.66 -13.64 -5.14
C PHE A 538 -36.42 -15.14 -5.29
N LEU A 539 -35.47 -15.54 -6.13
CA LEU A 539 -35.11 -16.95 -6.38
C LEU A 539 -34.64 -17.67 -5.10
N VAL A 540 -33.90 -17.00 -4.21
CA VAL A 540 -33.54 -17.56 -2.90
C VAL A 540 -34.80 -17.89 -2.08
N LYS A 541 -35.79 -16.99 -2.02
CA LYS A 541 -37.05 -17.24 -1.31
C LYS A 541 -37.89 -18.34 -1.96
N GLU A 542 -37.84 -18.47 -3.28
CA GLU A 542 -38.49 -19.56 -4.01
C GLU A 542 -37.83 -20.91 -3.68
N VAL A 543 -36.49 -20.97 -3.63
CA VAL A 543 -35.73 -22.14 -3.19
C VAL A 543 -36.00 -22.49 -1.72
N GLU A 544 -36.13 -21.50 -0.84
CA GLU A 544 -36.54 -21.69 0.57
C GLU A 544 -37.96 -22.27 0.67
N GLY A 545 -38.93 -21.71 -0.06
CA GLY A 545 -40.30 -22.23 -0.11
C GLY A 545 -40.39 -23.64 -0.70
N LEU A 546 -39.63 -23.94 -1.76
CA LEU A 546 -39.50 -25.28 -2.32
C LEU A 546 -38.89 -26.25 -1.29
N ARG A 547 -37.86 -25.82 -0.55
CA ARG A 547 -37.26 -26.61 0.53
C ARG A 547 -38.27 -26.92 1.64
N GLU A 548 -39.05 -25.95 2.09
CA GLU A 548 -40.13 -26.19 3.06
C GLU A 548 -41.15 -27.21 2.54
N THR A 549 -41.54 -27.13 1.26
CA THR A 549 -42.47 -28.10 0.67
C THR A 549 -41.86 -29.50 0.62
N ALA A 550 -40.57 -29.64 0.32
CA ALA A 550 -39.86 -30.92 0.33
C ALA A 550 -39.69 -31.50 1.75
N GLU A 551 -39.45 -30.67 2.76
CA GLU A 551 -39.42 -31.09 4.16
C GLU A 551 -40.81 -31.53 4.65
N ARG A 552 -41.87 -30.84 4.22
CA ARG A 552 -43.28 -31.21 4.46
C ARG A 552 -43.67 -32.53 3.80
N VAL A 553 -43.27 -32.76 2.55
CA VAL A 553 -43.46 -34.04 1.85
C VAL A 553 -42.72 -35.17 2.57
N LYS A 554 -41.46 -34.97 2.98
CA LYS A 554 -40.72 -35.94 3.81
C LYS A 554 -41.42 -36.21 5.15
N GLY A 555 -42.16 -35.24 5.71
CA GLY A 555 -43.06 -35.46 6.85
C GLY A 555 -44.15 -36.48 6.51
N LEU A 556 -45.00 -36.15 5.54
CA LEU A 556 -46.11 -36.98 5.09
C LEU A 556 -45.69 -38.39 4.65
N GLU A 557 -44.50 -38.56 4.06
CA GLU A 557 -43.97 -39.90 3.74
C GLU A 557 -43.63 -40.73 5.00
N ARG A 558 -43.19 -40.11 6.10
CA ARG A 558 -42.94 -40.84 7.37
C ARG A 558 -44.26 -41.27 7.97
N ASP A 559 -45.24 -40.37 8.00
CA ASP A 559 -46.58 -40.65 8.52
C ASP A 559 -47.26 -41.78 7.72
N ASN A 560 -47.15 -41.76 6.38
CA ASN A 560 -47.67 -42.81 5.51
C ASN A 560 -46.94 -44.16 5.71
N ARG A 561 -45.61 -44.14 5.92
CA ARG A 561 -44.85 -45.36 6.31
C ARG A 561 -45.33 -45.91 7.66
N GLU A 562 -45.63 -45.05 8.64
CA GLU A 562 -46.12 -45.49 9.95
C GLU A 562 -47.54 -46.04 9.88
N LEU A 563 -48.45 -45.37 9.16
CA LEU A 563 -49.80 -45.87 8.86
C LEU A 563 -49.75 -47.22 8.13
N THR A 564 -48.78 -47.41 7.22
CA THR A 564 -48.55 -48.70 6.54
C THR A 564 -48.10 -49.79 7.52
N LYS A 565 -47.21 -49.48 8.48
CA LYS A 565 -46.84 -50.43 9.55
C LYS A 565 -48.05 -50.77 10.43
N GLN A 566 -48.84 -49.77 10.83
CA GLN A 566 -50.02 -49.96 11.67
C GLN A 566 -51.04 -50.86 10.97
N ALA A 567 -51.38 -50.56 9.70
CA ALA A 567 -52.25 -51.42 8.90
C ALA A 567 -51.71 -52.86 8.76
N ALA A 568 -50.39 -53.05 8.66
CA ALA A 568 -49.77 -54.38 8.65
C ALA A 568 -49.75 -55.07 10.03
N ILE A 569 -49.84 -54.33 11.14
CA ILE A 569 -50.06 -54.89 12.49
C ILE A 569 -51.52 -55.30 12.61
N ASP A 570 -52.46 -54.42 12.24
CA ASP A 570 -53.90 -54.66 12.30
C ASP A 570 -54.32 -55.83 11.39
N GLN A 571 -53.69 -55.99 10.23
CA GLN A 571 -53.91 -57.15 9.35
C GLN A 571 -53.42 -58.46 9.97
N ARG A 572 -52.34 -58.44 10.77
CA ARG A 572 -51.86 -59.62 11.51
C ARG A 572 -52.75 -59.96 12.68
N THR A 573 -53.20 -58.97 13.47
CA THR A 573 -54.13 -59.23 14.59
C THR A 573 -55.50 -59.71 14.09
N LEU A 574 -55.97 -59.19 12.96
CA LEU A 574 -57.16 -59.74 12.28
C LEU A 574 -56.94 -61.15 11.73
N ALA A 575 -55.71 -61.54 11.37
CA ALA A 575 -55.40 -62.91 10.98
C ALA A 575 -55.40 -63.86 12.19
N THR A 576 -54.71 -63.52 13.28
CA THR A 576 -54.69 -64.35 14.49
C THR A 576 -56.09 -64.50 15.10
N LEU A 577 -56.88 -63.43 15.18
CA LEU A 577 -58.27 -63.49 15.65
C LEU A 577 -59.17 -64.35 14.74
N ARG A 578 -58.87 -64.46 13.45
CA ARG A 578 -59.56 -65.39 12.53
C ARG A 578 -59.14 -66.83 12.75
N GLU A 579 -57.85 -67.08 12.97
CA GLU A 579 -57.32 -68.41 13.28
C GLU A 579 -57.85 -68.92 14.64
N GLU A 580 -57.86 -68.06 15.66
CA GLU A 580 -58.49 -68.33 16.96
C GLU A 580 -59.97 -68.66 16.81
N LEU A 581 -60.74 -67.83 16.09
CA LEU A 581 -62.17 -68.05 15.84
C LEU A 581 -62.45 -69.35 15.05
N VAL A 582 -61.59 -69.70 14.09
CA VAL A 582 -61.67 -70.98 13.37
C VAL A 582 -61.32 -72.14 14.31
N SER A 583 -60.31 -71.99 15.18
CA SER A 583 -59.95 -73.01 16.16
C SER A 583 -61.07 -73.26 17.18
N GLU A 584 -61.74 -72.21 17.66
CA GLU A 584 -62.89 -72.34 18.59
C GLU A 584 -64.12 -72.92 17.89
N LYS A 585 -64.39 -72.54 16.64
CA LYS A 585 -65.43 -73.22 15.84
C LYS A 585 -65.12 -74.70 15.63
N LEU A 586 -63.86 -75.06 15.40
CA LEU A 586 -63.45 -76.45 15.18
C LEU A 586 -63.46 -77.27 16.48
N LYS A 587 -63.10 -76.67 17.63
CA LYS A 587 -63.32 -77.25 18.97
C LYS A 587 -64.80 -77.41 19.28
N THR A 588 -65.63 -76.44 18.93
CA THR A 588 -67.10 -76.50 19.11
C THR A 588 -67.66 -77.66 18.28
N GLN A 589 -67.34 -77.73 16.99
CA GLN A 589 -67.70 -78.85 16.11
C GLN A 589 -67.17 -80.21 16.63
N GLN A 590 -65.97 -80.28 17.21
CA GLN A 590 -65.48 -81.50 17.85
C GLN A 590 -66.35 -81.91 19.04
N ARG A 591 -66.76 -80.96 19.88
CA ARG A 591 -67.68 -81.20 21.01
C ARG A 591 -69.09 -81.58 20.55
N ASP A 592 -69.58 -80.96 19.48
CA ASP A 592 -70.87 -81.31 18.87
C ASP A 592 -70.82 -82.73 18.29
N ASN A 593 -69.73 -83.10 17.59
CA ASN A 593 -69.51 -84.46 17.10
C ASN A 593 -69.32 -85.48 18.24
N GLU A 594 -68.72 -85.09 19.38
CA GLU A 594 -68.66 -85.92 20.59
C GLU A 594 -70.04 -86.10 21.23
N LEU A 595 -70.87 -85.05 21.24
CA LEU A 595 -72.26 -85.12 21.69
C LEU A 595 -73.13 -85.97 20.75
N GLU A 596 -72.95 -85.90 19.44
CA GLU A 596 -73.60 -86.78 18.46
C GLU A 596 -73.17 -88.24 18.66
N LYS A 597 -71.88 -88.52 18.89
CA LYS A 597 -71.40 -89.86 19.23
C LYS A 597 -72.02 -90.38 20.53
N LEU A 598 -72.06 -89.55 21.59
CA LEU A 598 -72.67 -89.93 22.86
C LEU A 598 -74.19 -90.12 22.74
N ALA A 599 -74.86 -89.31 21.91
CA ALA A 599 -76.28 -89.49 21.60
C ALA A 599 -76.54 -90.79 20.83
N HIS A 600 -75.70 -91.12 19.84
CA HIS A 600 -75.81 -92.37 19.09
C HIS A 600 -75.40 -93.58 19.94
N GLU A 601 -74.42 -93.46 20.84
CA GLU A 601 -74.15 -94.49 21.86
C GLU A 601 -75.35 -94.71 22.78
N LEU A 602 -76.07 -93.66 23.17
CA LEU A 602 -77.29 -93.77 23.97
C LEU A 602 -78.44 -94.38 23.16
N GLU A 603 -78.58 -94.03 21.88
CA GLU A 603 -79.54 -94.64 20.95
C GLU A 603 -79.25 -96.13 20.72
N MET A 604 -77.99 -96.50 20.54
CA MET A 604 -77.54 -97.90 20.43
C MET A 604 -77.67 -98.65 21.77
N LYS A 605 -77.54 -97.97 22.93
CA LYS A 605 -77.88 -98.53 24.26
C LYS A 605 -79.39 -98.64 24.51
N VAL A 606 -80.22 -97.89 23.78
CA VAL A 606 -81.69 -98.05 23.75
C VAL A 606 -82.09 -99.21 22.83
N LEU A 607 -81.35 -99.45 21.74
CA LEU A 607 -81.60 -100.57 20.81
C LEU A 607 -81.03 -101.92 21.29
N ASN A 608 -79.95 -101.92 22.09
CA ASN A 608 -79.34 -103.15 22.63
C ASN A 608 -79.65 -103.37 24.12
N GLN A 609 -80.93 -103.61 24.44
CA GLN A 609 -81.33 -104.31 25.67
C GLN A 609 -81.88 -105.71 25.40
N GLU A 610 -81.04 -106.58 24.86
CA GLU A 610 -81.01 -108.01 25.24
C GLU A 610 -79.56 -108.53 25.09
N SER A 611 -79.10 -109.31 26.07
CA SER A 611 -77.67 -109.57 26.39
C SER A 611 -77.01 -110.67 25.50
N PRO A 612 -75.67 -110.94 25.55
CA PRO A 612 -74.61 -110.39 26.44
C PRO A 612 -73.20 -110.14 25.80
N GLN A 613 -72.24 -109.73 26.66
CA GLN A 613 -70.76 -109.95 26.60
C GLN A 613 -69.80 -109.09 25.71
N GLN A 614 -68.74 -108.60 26.39
CA GLN A 614 -67.36 -108.26 25.95
C GLN A 614 -67.01 -106.97 25.15
N ALA A 615 -66.03 -106.22 25.70
CA ALA A 615 -65.09 -105.23 25.11
C ALA A 615 -65.65 -103.99 24.36
N GLU A 616 -65.03 -102.79 24.35
CA GLU A 616 -63.94 -102.11 25.09
C GLU A 616 -64.23 -100.58 24.97
N GLN A 617 -64.04 -99.72 26.01
CA GLN A 617 -62.85 -98.87 26.27
C GLN A 617 -62.50 -97.93 25.09
N GLU A 618 -62.42 -96.58 25.18
CA GLU A 618 -61.60 -95.64 25.99
C GLU A 618 -62.35 -94.27 26.13
N THR A 619 -62.35 -93.46 27.20
CA THR A 619 -61.36 -92.83 28.12
C THR A 619 -60.78 -91.46 27.67
N PRO A 620 -60.60 -90.47 28.59
CA PRO A 620 -60.50 -89.04 28.26
C PRO A 620 -59.06 -88.61 27.88
N ASP A 621 -58.42 -89.37 26.99
CA ASP A 621 -56.98 -89.32 26.81
C ASP A 621 -56.51 -88.34 25.74
N ASN A 622 -57.30 -88.02 24.71
CA ASN A 622 -56.88 -87.32 23.48
C ASN A 622 -56.12 -85.99 23.72
N SER A 623 -56.54 -85.13 24.67
CA SER A 623 -55.80 -83.88 24.96
C SER A 623 -54.49 -84.10 25.74
N ARG A 624 -54.39 -85.20 26.50
CA ARG A 624 -53.16 -85.59 27.19
C ARG A 624 -52.24 -86.32 26.21
N PHE A 625 -52.79 -87.18 25.36
CA PHE A 625 -52.11 -87.84 24.26
C PHE A 625 -51.54 -86.85 23.28
N LYS A 626 -52.23 -85.78 22.86
CA LYS A 626 -51.63 -84.80 21.93
C LYS A 626 -50.48 -83.99 22.52
N MET A 627 -50.55 -83.63 23.81
CA MET A 627 -49.38 -83.05 24.48
C MET A 627 -48.26 -84.09 24.62
N LEU A 628 -48.57 -85.32 25.02
CA LEU A 628 -47.60 -86.41 25.08
C LEU A 628 -47.03 -86.79 23.71
N GLU A 629 -47.79 -86.68 22.61
CA GLU A 629 -47.33 -86.86 21.24
C GLU A 629 -46.39 -85.73 20.86
N SER A 630 -46.74 -84.46 21.11
CA SER A 630 -45.83 -83.35 20.79
C SER A 630 -44.54 -83.36 21.64
N GLU A 631 -44.61 -83.78 22.90
CA GLU A 631 -43.44 -83.93 23.77
C GLU A 631 -42.65 -85.20 23.43
N LEU A 632 -43.30 -86.33 23.13
CA LEU A 632 -42.66 -87.58 22.73
C LEU A 632 -42.09 -87.49 21.32
N GLU A 633 -42.72 -86.79 20.38
CA GLU A 633 -42.24 -86.51 19.03
C GLU A 633 -41.07 -85.54 19.07
N SER A 634 -41.18 -84.42 19.80
CA SER A 634 -40.04 -83.50 19.95
C SER A 634 -38.90 -84.12 20.78
N SER A 635 -39.19 -85.04 21.70
CA SER A 635 -38.20 -85.87 22.42
C SER A 635 -37.63 -86.97 21.51
N LEU A 636 -38.40 -87.57 20.61
CA LEU A 636 -37.92 -88.49 19.57
C LEU A 636 -37.03 -87.75 18.58
N LYS A 637 -37.38 -86.53 18.19
CA LYS A 637 -36.61 -85.68 17.29
C LYS A 637 -35.31 -85.21 17.94
N ARG A 638 -35.35 -84.84 19.23
CA ARG A 638 -34.14 -84.64 20.06
C ARG A 638 -33.33 -85.92 20.22
N SER A 639 -33.96 -87.08 20.40
CA SER A 639 -33.27 -88.38 20.58
C SER A 639 -32.69 -88.92 19.28
N LEU A 640 -33.32 -88.67 18.14
CA LEU A 640 -32.80 -88.91 16.80
C LEU A 640 -31.62 -87.98 16.55
N GLN A 641 -31.77 -86.66 16.71
CA GLN A 641 -30.63 -85.73 16.58
C GLN A 641 -29.45 -86.15 17.47
N ILE A 642 -29.67 -86.46 18.75
CA ILE A 642 -28.61 -86.94 19.66
C ILE A 642 -28.05 -88.31 19.24
N LYS A 643 -28.80 -89.16 18.54
CA LYS A 643 -28.29 -90.42 17.96
C LYS A 643 -27.50 -90.13 16.69
N ASP A 644 -27.95 -89.23 15.83
CA ASP A 644 -27.32 -88.89 14.56
C ASP A 644 -26.02 -88.11 14.80
N ASP A 645 -26.02 -87.13 15.72
CA ASP A 645 -24.81 -86.46 16.25
C ASP A 645 -23.83 -87.48 16.84
N LYS A 646 -24.34 -88.52 17.52
CA LYS A 646 -23.53 -89.58 18.13
C LYS A 646 -23.05 -90.63 17.13
N ILE A 647 -23.79 -90.88 16.05
CA ILE A 647 -23.36 -91.69 14.92
C ILE A 647 -22.24 -90.94 14.21
N ALA A 648 -22.44 -89.66 13.85
CA ALA A 648 -21.40 -88.81 13.27
C ALA A 648 -20.14 -88.72 14.16
N ALA A 649 -20.29 -88.61 15.49
CA ALA A 649 -19.16 -88.63 16.42
C ALA A 649 -18.49 -90.01 16.56
N LEU A 650 -19.23 -91.11 16.37
CA LEU A 650 -18.66 -92.46 16.34
C LEU A 650 -17.99 -92.77 15.00
N GLU A 651 -18.52 -92.27 13.88
CA GLU A 651 -17.94 -92.34 12.54
C GLU A 651 -16.66 -91.50 12.46
N ALA A 652 -16.66 -90.27 13.01
CA ALA A 652 -15.46 -89.46 13.15
C ALA A 652 -14.39 -90.19 13.97
N ARG A 653 -14.73 -90.78 15.13
CA ARG A 653 -13.79 -91.56 15.94
C ARG A 653 -13.36 -92.88 15.29
N LEU A 654 -14.21 -93.50 14.46
CA LEU A 654 -13.85 -94.66 13.67
C LEU A 654 -12.88 -94.27 12.54
N GLN A 655 -13.07 -93.10 11.93
CA GLN A 655 -12.19 -92.55 10.91
C GLN A 655 -10.84 -92.10 11.50
N GLU A 656 -10.82 -91.48 12.69
CA GLU A 656 -9.59 -91.24 13.47
C GLU A 656 -8.90 -92.55 13.86
N SER A 657 -9.65 -93.57 14.27
CA SER A 657 -9.08 -94.88 14.59
C SER A 657 -8.53 -95.57 13.34
N SER A 658 -9.18 -95.39 12.19
CA SER A 658 -8.75 -95.87 10.87
C SER A 658 -7.46 -95.20 10.41
N SER A 659 -7.39 -93.86 10.45
CA SER A 659 -6.20 -93.10 10.09
C SER A 659 -5.04 -93.36 11.04
N LEU A 660 -5.30 -93.49 12.35
CA LEU A 660 -4.28 -93.91 13.32
C LEU A 660 -3.81 -95.35 13.08
N ASN A 661 -4.69 -96.28 12.68
CA ASN A 661 -4.28 -97.63 12.28
C ASN A 661 -3.43 -97.61 10.99
N GLN A 662 -3.77 -96.74 10.05
CA GLN A 662 -3.02 -96.54 8.80
C GLN A 662 -1.64 -95.91 9.08
N GLN A 663 -1.56 -94.95 9.98
CA GLN A 663 -0.30 -94.34 10.44
C GLN A 663 0.55 -95.36 11.21
N LEU A 664 -0.02 -96.12 12.16
CA LEU A 664 0.69 -97.20 12.85
C LEU A 664 1.19 -98.30 11.88
N ARG A 665 0.47 -98.57 10.78
CA ARG A 665 0.96 -99.47 9.71
C ARG A 665 2.08 -98.85 8.88
N GLN A 666 2.09 -97.53 8.69
CA GLN A 666 3.21 -96.82 8.06
C GLN A 666 4.45 -96.83 8.97
N GLU A 667 4.27 -96.53 10.26
CA GLU A 667 5.32 -96.58 11.29
C GLU A 667 5.88 -97.99 11.46
N LEU A 668 5.04 -99.04 11.46
CA LEU A 668 5.50 -100.43 11.47
C LEU A 668 6.31 -100.78 10.20
N LYS A 669 6.01 -100.15 9.05
CA LYS A 669 6.76 -100.33 7.80
C LYS A 669 8.11 -99.61 7.83
N THR A 670 8.19 -98.37 8.34
CA THR A 670 9.48 -97.69 8.53
C THR A 670 10.35 -98.36 9.60
N VAL A 671 9.75 -98.85 10.70
CA VAL A 671 10.47 -99.64 11.71
C VAL A 671 11.02 -100.94 11.10
N LYS A 672 10.23 -101.68 10.30
CA LYS A 672 10.74 -102.85 9.56
C LYS A 672 11.95 -102.51 8.68
N LEU A 673 11.84 -101.48 7.84
CA LEU A 673 12.94 -101.03 6.98
C LEU A 673 14.18 -100.61 7.80
N SER A 674 13.99 -100.04 9.00
CA SER A 674 15.10 -99.71 9.90
C SER A 674 15.76 -100.94 10.53
N CYS A 675 15.00 -102.00 10.83
CA CYS A 675 15.54 -103.27 11.31
C CYS A 675 16.28 -104.02 10.19
N GLU A 676 15.72 -104.05 8.98
CA GLU A 676 16.34 -104.66 7.79
C GLU A 676 17.67 -103.96 7.45
N ALA A 677 17.72 -102.62 7.54
CA ALA A 677 18.94 -101.82 7.34
C ALA A 677 19.98 -101.88 8.51
N LEU A 678 19.60 -102.43 9.66
CA LEU A 678 20.53 -102.77 10.75
C LEU A 678 21.02 -104.22 10.63
N GLN A 679 20.16 -105.14 10.20
CA GLN A 679 20.53 -106.55 10.00
C GLN A 679 21.57 -106.71 8.89
N GLN A 680 21.42 -106.01 7.75
CA GLN A 680 22.45 -106.03 6.70
C GLN A 680 23.82 -105.55 7.19
N ARG A 681 23.86 -104.51 8.05
CA ARG A 681 25.12 -104.04 8.66
C ARG A 681 25.69 -104.99 9.73
N GLN A 682 24.89 -105.90 10.27
CA GLN A 682 25.39 -106.95 11.17
C GLN A 682 25.88 -108.18 10.41
N GLU A 683 25.27 -108.52 9.27
CA GLU A 683 25.66 -109.69 8.46
C GLU A 683 26.99 -109.47 7.72
N GLU A 684 27.37 -108.23 7.40
CA GLU A 684 28.68 -107.88 6.81
C GLU A 684 29.88 -107.98 7.80
N GLU A 685 29.66 -107.91 9.12
CA GLU A 685 30.75 -107.97 10.12
C GLU A 685 31.09 -109.39 10.63
N TRP A 686 30.32 -110.43 10.27
CA TRP A 686 30.37 -111.73 10.96
C TRP A 686 30.96 -112.92 10.18
N THR A 687 31.47 -112.75 8.95
CA THR A 687 31.80 -113.89 8.06
C THR A 687 33.29 -114.12 7.72
N THR A 688 34.26 -113.81 8.60
CA THR A 688 35.66 -114.29 8.38
C THR A 688 36.49 -114.60 9.65
N SER A 689 36.24 -115.72 10.33
CA SER A 689 37.18 -116.42 11.26
C SER A 689 36.57 -117.72 11.81
N SER A 690 37.30 -118.78 12.17
CA SER A 690 38.67 -119.22 11.86
C SER A 690 38.88 -120.69 12.29
N SER A 691 39.81 -121.44 11.68
CA SER A 691 40.33 -122.73 12.22
C SER A 691 41.64 -123.16 11.54
N SER A 692 42.47 -123.96 12.21
CA SER A 692 43.84 -124.39 11.81
C SER A 692 44.12 -125.83 12.30
N PRO A 693 45.35 -126.39 12.31
CA PRO A 693 46.50 -126.44 11.36
C PRO A 693 46.66 -127.94 10.86
N PRO A 694 47.83 -128.58 10.55
CA PRO A 694 49.25 -128.16 10.41
C PRO A 694 50.14 -128.77 9.27
N ARG A 695 51.32 -128.12 9.03
CA ARG A 695 52.64 -128.71 8.62
C ARG A 695 52.79 -129.32 7.19
N GLU A 696 53.96 -129.34 6.50
CA GLU A 696 55.38 -129.01 6.79
C GLU A 696 56.14 -128.30 5.62
N SER A 697 57.35 -127.77 5.93
CA SER A 697 58.55 -127.63 5.07
C SER A 697 58.74 -126.38 4.18
N GLY A 698 60.00 -126.00 3.95
CA GLY A 698 60.48 -124.94 3.03
C GLY A 698 61.17 -123.74 3.70
N LYS A 699 62.51 -123.74 3.82
CA LYS A 699 63.24 -122.77 4.68
C LYS A 699 63.84 -121.52 4.01
N ALA A 700 63.78 -121.38 2.67
CA ALA A 700 64.50 -120.34 1.92
C ALA A 700 63.75 -119.00 1.73
N VAL A 701 62.42 -118.96 1.89
CA VAL A 701 61.61 -117.74 1.65
C VAL A 701 61.81 -116.68 2.74
N SER A 702 62.21 -117.11 3.93
CA SER A 702 62.28 -116.32 5.18
C SER A 702 63.20 -115.09 5.14
N GLU A 703 64.17 -115.04 4.22
CA GLU A 703 65.14 -113.94 4.09
C GLU A 703 64.65 -112.86 3.14
N TRP A 704 64.26 -113.22 1.92
CA TRP A 704 63.64 -112.29 0.98
C TRP A 704 62.36 -111.65 1.54
N LEU A 705 61.53 -112.42 2.24
CA LEU A 705 60.31 -111.91 2.88
C LEU A 705 60.63 -110.89 3.99
N ARG A 706 61.75 -111.05 4.70
CA ARG A 706 62.20 -110.14 5.76
C ARG A 706 62.73 -108.82 5.20
N GLU A 707 63.55 -108.86 4.16
CA GLU A 707 64.05 -107.63 3.50
C GLU A 707 62.91 -106.87 2.80
N SER A 708 61.97 -107.58 2.17
CA SER A 708 60.74 -107.00 1.62
C SER A 708 59.85 -106.35 2.72
N GLN A 709 59.72 -107.00 3.88
CA GLN A 709 59.02 -106.44 5.04
C GLN A 709 59.75 -105.22 5.64
N GLU A 710 61.07 -105.19 5.69
CA GLU A 710 61.80 -104.02 6.20
C GLU A 710 61.71 -102.83 5.24
N ALA A 711 61.87 -103.06 3.93
CA ALA A 711 61.71 -102.03 2.91
C ALA A 711 60.29 -101.43 2.89
N THR A 712 59.26 -102.25 3.07
CA THR A 712 57.87 -101.76 3.17
C THR A 712 57.58 -101.03 4.49
N LYS A 713 58.20 -101.40 5.62
CA LYS A 713 58.12 -100.61 6.87
C LYS A 713 58.76 -99.23 6.73
N GLU A 714 59.96 -99.14 6.13
CA GLU A 714 60.60 -97.83 5.92
C GLU A 714 59.81 -96.99 4.90
N LEU A 715 59.25 -97.59 3.86
CA LEU A 715 58.37 -96.89 2.91
C LEU A 715 57.06 -96.42 3.56
N LEU A 716 56.52 -97.17 4.54
CA LEU A 716 55.40 -96.72 5.38
C LEU A 716 55.80 -95.56 6.29
N LYS A 717 56.92 -95.64 7.02
CA LYS A 717 57.43 -94.52 7.84
C LYS A 717 57.67 -93.25 7.02
N LEU A 718 58.21 -93.39 5.80
CA LEU A 718 58.41 -92.27 4.88
C LEU A 718 57.07 -91.71 4.38
N LYS A 719 56.05 -92.55 4.15
CA LYS A 719 54.67 -92.09 3.87
C LYS A 719 54.04 -91.39 5.06
N ASP A 720 54.12 -91.94 6.27
CA ASP A 720 53.57 -91.33 7.47
C ASP A 720 54.22 -89.97 7.74
N ARG A 721 55.55 -89.88 7.56
CA ARG A 721 56.31 -88.62 7.67
C ARG A 721 56.00 -87.64 6.54
N LEU A 722 55.74 -88.11 5.32
CA LEU A 722 55.27 -87.27 4.21
C LEU A 722 53.87 -86.71 4.52
N ILE A 723 52.93 -87.55 4.97
CA ILE A 723 51.57 -87.15 5.34
C ILE A 723 51.59 -86.19 6.55
N GLU A 724 52.51 -86.37 7.50
CA GLU A 724 52.74 -85.43 8.60
C GLU A 724 53.26 -84.07 8.08
N VAL A 725 54.18 -84.06 7.12
CA VAL A 725 54.65 -82.82 6.46
C VAL A 725 53.56 -82.17 5.59
N GLU A 726 52.76 -82.95 4.86
CA GLU A 726 51.62 -82.47 4.08
C GLU A 726 50.55 -81.84 4.98
N ARG A 727 50.24 -82.46 6.12
CA ARG A 727 49.34 -81.90 7.15
C ARG A 727 49.90 -80.62 7.75
N ASN A 728 51.17 -80.60 8.13
CA ASN A 728 51.82 -79.40 8.68
C ASN A 728 51.91 -78.26 7.64
N ASN A 729 52.12 -78.58 6.35
CA ASN A 729 52.07 -77.59 5.29
C ASN A 729 50.64 -77.08 5.06
N ALA A 730 49.63 -77.96 5.09
CA ALA A 730 48.22 -77.56 5.00
C ALA A 730 47.78 -76.67 6.17
N THR A 731 48.23 -76.93 7.40
CA THR A 731 47.95 -76.04 8.55
C THR A 731 48.68 -74.71 8.42
N LEU A 732 49.96 -74.70 7.99
CA LEU A 732 50.70 -73.45 7.75
C LEU A 732 50.13 -72.64 6.59
N GLU A 733 49.59 -73.28 5.56
CA GLU A 733 48.87 -72.60 4.47
C GLU A 733 47.53 -72.03 4.94
N ALA A 734 46.79 -72.75 5.80
CA ALA A 734 45.57 -72.25 6.42
C ALA A 734 45.84 -71.07 7.37
N GLU A 735 46.89 -71.14 8.19
CA GLU A 735 47.35 -70.03 9.04
C GLU A 735 47.79 -68.83 8.19
N ARG A 736 48.55 -69.06 7.11
CA ARG A 736 48.92 -67.99 6.16
C ARG A 736 47.69 -67.34 5.53
N GLN A 737 46.68 -68.13 5.12
CA GLN A 737 45.42 -67.61 4.58
C GLN A 737 44.64 -66.81 5.64
N ALA A 738 44.57 -67.29 6.88
CA ALA A 738 43.92 -66.58 7.99
C ALA A 738 44.61 -65.26 8.32
N MET A 739 45.95 -65.23 8.41
CA MET A 739 46.73 -64.01 8.60
C MET A 739 46.58 -63.05 7.42
N GLN A 740 46.53 -63.55 6.18
CA GLN A 740 46.29 -62.72 5.00
C GLN A 740 44.87 -62.15 4.94
N ALA A 741 43.87 -62.86 5.47
CA ALA A 741 42.52 -62.35 5.65
C ALA A 741 42.46 -61.28 6.75
N GLN A 742 43.16 -61.46 7.87
CA GLN A 742 43.29 -60.44 8.92
C GLN A 742 44.00 -59.17 8.43
N LEU A 743 45.07 -59.31 7.64
CA LEU A 743 45.73 -58.15 7.01
C LEU A 743 44.78 -57.39 6.08
N LYS A 744 44.07 -58.09 5.17
CA LYS A 744 43.05 -57.45 4.31
C LYS A 744 41.93 -56.78 5.10
N HIS A 745 41.53 -57.35 6.23
CA HIS A 745 40.54 -56.73 7.11
C HIS A 745 41.09 -55.43 7.73
N LEU A 746 42.30 -55.44 8.28
CA LEU A 746 42.95 -54.25 8.84
C LEU A 746 43.25 -53.18 7.77
N GLU A 747 43.63 -53.58 6.55
CA GLU A 747 43.74 -52.69 5.39
C GLU A 747 42.39 -52.03 5.06
N SER A 748 41.30 -52.81 4.99
CA SER A 748 39.96 -52.26 4.75
C SER A 748 39.48 -51.33 5.87
N GLN A 749 39.81 -51.64 7.13
CA GLN A 749 39.52 -50.81 8.30
C GLN A 749 40.32 -49.50 8.26
N SER A 750 41.61 -49.56 7.91
CA SER A 750 42.48 -48.40 7.74
C SER A 750 42.00 -47.49 6.61
N VAL A 751 41.62 -48.05 5.46
CA VAL A 751 41.02 -47.29 4.34
C VAL A 751 39.69 -46.64 4.76
N SER A 752 38.84 -47.35 5.51
CA SER A 752 37.60 -46.79 6.05
C SER A 752 37.84 -45.65 7.03
N GLN A 753 38.83 -45.78 7.93
CA GLN A 753 39.23 -44.73 8.87
C GLN A 753 39.82 -43.52 8.14
N GLN A 754 40.66 -43.74 7.13
CA GLN A 754 41.24 -42.67 6.31
C GLN A 754 40.16 -41.92 5.53
N ALA A 755 39.16 -42.62 4.99
CA ALA A 755 37.99 -42.00 4.35
C ALA A 755 37.16 -41.18 5.35
N GLN A 756 36.98 -41.68 6.58
CA GLN A 756 36.28 -40.96 7.65
C GLN A 756 37.05 -39.70 8.10
N ILE A 757 38.39 -39.77 8.19
CA ILE A 757 39.26 -38.62 8.48
C ILE A 757 39.13 -37.56 7.37
N LEU A 758 39.16 -37.97 6.09
CA LEU A 758 38.99 -37.06 4.96
C LEU A 758 37.58 -36.42 4.92
N ALA A 759 36.54 -37.15 5.33
CA ALA A 759 35.19 -36.60 5.46
C ALA A 759 35.12 -35.55 6.59
N LEU A 760 35.69 -35.84 7.76
CA LEU A 760 35.76 -34.91 8.89
C LEU A 760 36.63 -33.68 8.57
N GLN A 761 37.72 -33.83 7.81
CA GLN A 761 38.53 -32.71 7.33
C GLN A 761 37.76 -31.80 6.37
N ARG A 762 36.96 -32.36 5.46
CA ARG A 762 36.07 -31.57 4.58
C ARG A 762 34.98 -30.86 5.37
N GLN A 763 34.40 -31.52 6.37
CA GLN A 763 33.42 -30.90 7.27
C GLN A 763 34.04 -29.76 8.08
N ALA A 764 35.25 -29.94 8.62
CA ALA A 764 35.99 -28.90 9.33
C ALA A 764 36.34 -27.71 8.43
N ALA A 765 36.78 -27.95 7.19
CA ALA A 765 37.05 -26.90 6.21
C ALA A 765 35.78 -26.11 5.85
N SER A 766 34.65 -26.79 5.61
CA SER A 766 33.37 -26.13 5.35
C SER A 766 32.86 -25.34 6.58
N LEU A 767 33.03 -25.85 7.79
CA LEU A 767 32.69 -25.11 9.02
C LEU A 767 33.61 -23.88 9.21
N GLN A 768 34.88 -23.97 8.84
CA GLN A 768 35.82 -22.85 8.86
C GLN A 768 35.45 -21.77 7.83
N GLU A 769 35.08 -22.17 6.60
CA GLU A 769 34.59 -21.28 5.54
C GLU A 769 33.29 -20.57 5.93
N ASN A 770 32.33 -21.31 6.50
CA ASN A 770 31.12 -20.72 7.08
C ASN A 770 31.45 -19.74 8.23
N ASN A 771 32.47 -20.04 9.04
CA ASN A 771 32.89 -19.12 10.11
C ASN A 771 33.52 -17.83 9.54
N THR A 772 34.35 -17.91 8.49
CA THR A 772 34.91 -16.71 7.85
C THR A 772 33.85 -15.91 7.08
N ALA A 773 32.83 -16.56 6.50
CA ALA A 773 31.66 -15.88 5.94
C ALA A 773 30.85 -15.15 7.01
N LEU A 774 30.60 -15.76 8.17
CA LEU A 774 29.92 -15.12 9.30
C LEU A 774 30.73 -13.99 9.95
N GLN A 775 32.07 -14.09 9.97
CA GLN A 775 32.95 -13.01 10.44
C GLN A 775 32.96 -11.82 9.47
N THR A 776 33.04 -12.07 8.16
CA THR A 776 32.98 -10.99 7.15
C THR A 776 31.60 -10.34 7.09
N HIS A 777 30.51 -11.09 7.22
CA HIS A 777 29.17 -10.51 7.35
C HIS A 777 29.02 -9.67 8.64
N ASN A 778 29.56 -10.12 9.78
CA ASN A 778 29.61 -9.28 10.99
C ASN A 778 30.44 -8.01 10.79
N ALA A 779 31.56 -8.07 10.07
CA ALA A 779 32.37 -6.89 9.76
C ALA A 779 31.60 -5.90 8.88
N ASN A 780 30.85 -6.37 7.88
CA ASN A 780 29.99 -5.53 7.05
C ASN A 780 28.88 -4.89 7.88
N LEU A 781 28.15 -5.65 8.69
CA LEU A 781 27.11 -5.14 9.60
C LEU A 781 27.67 -4.12 10.61
N GLN A 782 28.91 -4.29 11.07
CA GLN A 782 29.61 -3.33 11.95
C GLN A 782 29.94 -2.01 11.21
N VAL A 783 30.27 -2.08 9.91
CA VAL A 783 30.50 -0.89 9.05
C VAL A 783 29.19 -0.21 8.69
N GLU A 784 28.14 -0.95 8.34
CA GLU A 784 26.79 -0.42 8.10
C GLU A 784 26.25 0.26 9.36
N LYS A 785 26.37 -0.38 10.52
CA LYS A 785 25.99 0.22 11.82
C LYS A 785 26.77 1.49 12.14
N SER A 786 28.06 1.57 11.84
CA SER A 786 28.83 2.81 12.06
C SER A 786 28.48 3.91 11.04
N THR A 787 28.12 3.53 9.82
CA THR A 787 27.65 4.43 8.75
C THR A 787 26.25 4.98 9.04
N LEU A 788 25.31 4.14 9.44
CA LEU A 788 23.96 4.53 9.88
C LEU A 788 24.02 5.40 11.15
N ASN A 789 24.92 5.10 12.09
CA ASN A 789 25.14 5.96 13.26
C ASN A 789 25.69 7.35 12.88
N SER A 790 26.62 7.45 11.91
CA SER A 790 27.17 8.75 11.49
C SER A 790 26.17 9.55 10.64
N GLN A 791 25.38 8.89 9.79
CA GLN A 791 24.23 9.50 9.11
C GLN A 791 23.18 10.00 10.12
N SER A 792 22.82 9.18 11.12
CA SER A 792 21.90 9.57 12.20
C SER A 792 22.43 10.77 12.99
N ALA A 793 23.72 10.80 13.34
CA ALA A 793 24.33 11.94 14.02
C ALA A 793 24.31 13.21 13.15
N SER A 794 24.54 13.07 11.84
CA SER A 794 24.45 14.19 10.88
C SER A 794 23.02 14.72 10.74
N LEU A 795 22.02 13.85 10.64
CA LEU A 795 20.60 14.24 10.61
C LEU A 795 20.14 14.87 11.93
N VAL A 796 20.63 14.40 13.08
CA VAL A 796 20.37 15.05 14.38
C VAL A 796 21.01 16.44 14.44
N ALA A 797 22.23 16.62 13.93
CA ALA A 797 22.87 17.93 13.83
C ALA A 797 22.13 18.89 12.90
N GLN A 798 21.65 18.41 11.74
CA GLN A 798 20.81 19.20 10.83
C GLN A 798 19.48 19.61 11.46
N ASN A 799 18.80 18.69 12.16
CA ASN A 799 17.57 19.01 12.89
C ASN A 799 17.80 20.05 13.99
N ALA A 800 18.89 19.93 14.76
CA ALA A 800 19.26 20.93 15.76
C ALA A 800 19.54 22.32 15.13
N GLN A 801 20.20 22.36 13.98
CA GLN A 801 20.44 23.60 13.23
C GLN A 801 19.14 24.21 12.68
N LEU A 802 18.23 23.40 12.13
CA LEU A 802 16.91 23.86 11.67
C LEU A 802 16.06 24.36 12.83
N GLN A 803 16.09 23.71 13.99
CA GLN A 803 15.39 24.14 15.20
C GLN A 803 15.96 25.45 15.77
N GLN A 804 17.28 25.67 15.65
CA GLN A 804 17.91 26.96 15.95
C GLN A 804 17.53 28.05 14.95
N GLN A 805 17.42 27.73 13.65
CA GLN A 805 16.96 28.68 12.63
C GLN A 805 15.48 29.05 12.84
N GLN A 806 14.61 28.07 13.10
CA GLN A 806 13.20 28.30 13.40
C GLN A 806 13.05 29.24 14.60
N SER A 807 13.67 28.91 15.75
CA SER A 807 13.60 29.76 16.94
C SER A 807 14.20 31.15 16.73
N GLY A 808 15.22 31.29 15.87
CA GLY A 808 15.71 32.59 15.40
C GLY A 808 14.62 33.38 14.66
N THR A 809 14.00 32.80 13.63
CA THR A 809 12.92 33.46 12.86
C THR A 809 11.67 33.75 13.70
N GLU A 810 11.37 32.94 14.72
CA GLU A 810 10.32 33.20 15.69
C GLU A 810 10.66 34.41 16.58
N CYS A 811 11.91 34.54 17.04
CA CYS A 811 12.37 35.72 17.78
C CYS A 811 12.36 37.00 16.93
N GLU A 812 12.71 36.91 15.65
CA GLU A 812 12.62 38.04 14.71
C GLU A 812 11.16 38.45 14.46
N ARG A 813 10.28 37.47 14.18
CA ARG A 813 8.82 37.68 14.04
C ARG A 813 8.22 38.33 15.29
N ASP A 814 8.60 37.87 16.47
CA ASP A 814 8.07 38.37 17.75
C ASP A 814 8.70 39.72 18.15
N SER A 815 9.79 40.13 17.50
CA SER A 815 10.34 41.48 17.59
C SER A 815 9.59 42.43 16.66
N ALA A 816 9.42 42.07 15.39
CA ALA A 816 8.60 42.82 14.43
C ALA A 816 7.12 42.94 14.87
N MET A 817 6.59 41.94 15.58
CA MET A 817 5.25 42.01 16.19
C MET A 817 5.17 43.12 17.24
N ARG A 818 6.16 43.20 18.15
CA ARG A 818 6.25 44.23 19.19
C ARG A 818 6.44 45.62 18.60
N GLU A 819 7.34 45.79 17.64
CA GLU A 819 7.52 47.07 16.92
C GLU A 819 6.23 47.53 16.24
N ARG A 820 5.48 46.62 15.60
CA ARG A 820 4.17 46.88 15.01
C ARG A 820 3.09 47.24 16.05
N GLU A 821 3.20 46.75 17.28
CA GLU A 821 2.28 47.07 18.38
C GLU A 821 2.64 48.39 19.07
N GLU A 822 3.93 48.71 19.19
CA GLU A 822 4.43 50.02 19.60
C GLU A 822 4.02 51.11 18.59
N LEU A 823 4.22 50.88 17.29
CA LEU A 823 3.76 51.76 16.21
C LEU A 823 2.23 51.94 16.21
N ARG A 824 1.46 50.88 16.49
CA ARG A 824 0.00 50.97 16.68
C ARG A 824 -0.33 51.86 17.88
N GLY A 825 0.35 51.68 19.02
CA GLY A 825 0.15 52.50 20.22
C GLY A 825 0.45 53.98 19.97
N VAL A 826 1.53 54.28 19.22
CA VAL A 826 1.86 55.65 18.79
C VAL A 826 0.79 56.22 17.85
N HIS A 827 0.29 55.43 16.88
CA HIS A 827 -0.77 55.87 15.98
C HIS A 827 -2.09 56.15 16.72
N GLU A 828 -2.51 55.27 17.64
CA GLU A 828 -3.68 55.50 18.48
C GLU A 828 -3.52 56.72 19.39
N GLN A 829 -2.30 56.98 19.90
CA GLN A 829 -2.05 58.18 20.70
C GLN A 829 -2.12 59.46 19.83
N LEU A 830 -1.57 59.42 18.62
CA LEU A 830 -1.68 60.52 17.66
C LEU A 830 -3.14 60.81 17.27
N LEU A 831 -3.98 59.78 17.11
CA LEU A 831 -5.42 59.94 16.90
C LEU A 831 -6.09 60.64 18.09
N ARG A 832 -5.82 60.21 19.33
CA ARG A 832 -6.35 60.85 20.55
C ARG A 832 -5.91 62.31 20.69
N ASP A 833 -4.68 62.64 20.27
CA ASP A 833 -4.19 64.03 20.27
C ASP A 833 -4.76 64.86 19.13
N HIS A 834 -5.06 64.26 17.98
CA HIS A 834 -5.83 64.90 16.91
C HIS A 834 -7.28 65.19 17.33
N GLU A 835 -7.96 64.25 17.99
CA GLU A 835 -9.30 64.45 18.57
C GLU A 835 -9.32 65.61 19.59
N ARG A 836 -8.33 65.64 20.50
CA ARG A 836 -8.15 66.75 21.46
C ARG A 836 -7.94 68.09 20.75
N LEU A 837 -7.15 68.12 19.68
CA LEU A 837 -6.91 69.32 18.89
C LEU A 837 -8.18 69.78 18.15
N ALA A 838 -8.98 68.85 17.63
CA ALA A 838 -10.28 69.15 17.02
C ALA A 838 -11.24 69.80 18.01
N VAL A 839 -11.35 69.26 19.24
CA VAL A 839 -12.18 69.85 20.31
C VAL A 839 -11.66 71.23 20.75
N LEU A 840 -10.35 71.46 20.74
CA LEU A 840 -9.77 72.79 20.99
C LEU A 840 -10.12 73.78 19.87
N HIS A 841 -10.10 73.36 18.60
CA HIS A 841 -10.51 74.20 17.47
C HIS A 841 -12.02 74.49 17.47
N GLU A 842 -12.87 73.50 17.76
CA GLU A 842 -14.32 73.69 17.93
C GLU A 842 -14.62 74.70 19.06
N ARG A 843 -13.96 74.54 20.21
CA ARG A 843 -14.05 75.52 21.30
C ARG A 843 -13.57 76.91 20.89
N GLN A 844 -12.47 77.03 20.16
CA GLN A 844 -12.00 78.32 19.65
C GLN A 844 -13.01 78.95 18.69
N ALA A 845 -13.63 78.17 17.81
CA ALA A 845 -14.70 78.65 16.93
C ALA A 845 -15.89 79.18 17.75
N MET A 846 -16.35 78.46 18.77
CA MET A 846 -17.40 78.94 19.69
C MET A 846 -17.01 80.23 20.43
N GLU A 847 -15.75 80.37 20.86
CA GLU A 847 -15.25 81.59 21.50
C GLU A 847 -15.20 82.78 20.52
N TYR A 848 -14.84 82.54 19.25
CA TYR A 848 -14.92 83.55 18.18
C TYR A 848 -16.37 83.92 17.81
N GLU A 849 -17.28 82.95 17.70
CA GLU A 849 -18.71 83.21 17.45
C GLU A 849 -19.34 84.02 18.59
N ALA A 850 -19.02 83.68 19.85
CA ALA A 850 -19.47 84.45 21.01
C ALA A 850 -18.88 85.87 21.03
N LEU A 851 -17.66 86.08 20.53
CA LEU A 851 -17.06 87.41 20.36
C LEU A 851 -17.72 88.20 19.23
N MET A 852 -18.01 87.55 18.09
CA MET A 852 -18.76 88.13 16.97
C MET A 852 -20.18 88.52 17.37
N GLY A 853 -20.87 87.68 18.16
CA GLY A 853 -22.18 88.00 18.74
C GLY A 853 -22.12 89.21 19.68
N LYS A 854 -21.11 89.29 20.56
CA LYS A 854 -20.87 90.48 21.40
C LYS A 854 -20.59 91.74 20.57
N HIS A 855 -19.80 91.62 19.50
CA HIS A 855 -19.55 92.73 18.57
C HIS A 855 -20.83 93.14 17.83
N GLY A 856 -21.69 92.19 17.42
CA GLY A 856 -23.01 92.47 16.85
C GLY A 856 -23.92 93.24 17.82
N CYS A 857 -23.99 92.80 19.08
CA CYS A 857 -24.72 93.52 20.13
C CYS A 857 -24.15 94.93 20.38
N LEU A 858 -22.82 95.08 20.38
CA LEU A 858 -22.16 96.39 20.53
C LEU A 858 -22.40 97.30 19.32
N LYS A 859 -22.39 96.76 18.11
CA LYS A 859 -22.71 97.48 16.86
C LYS A 859 -24.18 97.92 16.83
N ASN A 860 -25.10 97.08 17.31
CA ASN A 860 -26.50 97.44 17.45
C ASN A 860 -26.68 98.56 18.50
N ALA A 861 -26.04 98.45 19.68
CA ALA A 861 -26.06 99.50 20.70
C ALA A 861 -25.43 100.82 20.20
N HIS A 862 -24.33 100.74 19.43
CA HIS A 862 -23.72 101.89 18.79
C HIS A 862 -24.69 102.55 17.79
N ARG A 863 -25.42 101.77 17.00
CA ARG A 863 -26.44 102.28 16.07
C ARG A 863 -27.65 102.89 16.79
N THR A 864 -28.02 102.40 17.97
CA THR A 864 -29.01 103.06 18.82
C THR A 864 -28.49 104.41 19.33
N LEU A 865 -27.22 104.47 19.74
CA LEU A 865 -26.58 105.72 20.18
C LEU A 865 -26.38 106.73 19.04
N GLU A 866 -26.10 106.28 17.82
CA GLU A 866 -26.06 107.16 16.62
C GLU A 866 -27.40 107.86 16.39
N LEU A 867 -28.53 107.18 16.62
CA LEU A 867 -29.88 107.75 16.51
C LEU A 867 -30.21 108.76 17.62
N GLU A 868 -29.46 108.79 18.73
CA GLU A 868 -29.62 109.77 19.81
C GLU A 868 -28.70 111.00 19.67
N HIS A 869 -27.82 111.06 18.65
CA HIS A 869 -26.69 112.01 18.64
C HIS A 869 -26.66 113.13 17.56
N PRO A 870 -27.77 113.77 17.15
CA PRO A 870 -27.82 114.76 16.05
C PRO A 870 -27.21 116.15 16.38
N PHE A 871 -26.16 116.23 17.22
CA PHE A 871 -25.50 117.51 17.54
C PHE A 871 -24.01 117.40 17.89
N CYS A 872 -23.18 116.80 17.01
CA CYS A 872 -21.72 116.97 17.07
C CYS A 872 -20.99 116.70 15.72
N LYS A 873 -21.08 117.64 14.77
CA LYS A 873 -20.26 117.65 13.53
C LYS A 873 -19.28 118.84 13.55
N SER A 874 -18.00 118.63 13.85
CA SER A 874 -16.91 119.50 13.36
C SER A 874 -15.52 118.83 13.42
N THR A 875 -14.64 119.23 12.49
CA THR A 875 -13.20 118.92 12.39
C THR A 875 -12.72 117.46 12.39
N ASP A 876 -12.45 116.88 11.20
CA ASP A 876 -11.23 116.06 10.96
C ASP A 876 -11.03 115.67 9.46
N LEU A 877 -10.41 116.52 8.64
CA LEU A 877 -10.33 116.32 7.17
C LEU A 877 -9.00 115.72 6.64
N THR A 878 -8.06 115.33 7.51
CA THR A 878 -6.68 114.96 7.10
C THR A 878 -6.39 113.46 7.05
N LYS A 879 -7.34 112.58 7.42
CA LYS A 879 -7.11 111.12 7.52
C LYS A 879 -7.31 110.33 6.21
N PHE A 880 -8.08 110.84 5.25
CA PHE A 880 -8.60 110.03 4.13
C PHE A 880 -7.55 109.50 3.15
N HIS A 881 -6.58 110.32 2.72
CA HIS A 881 -5.58 109.90 1.71
C HIS A 881 -4.60 108.81 2.17
N CYS A 882 -4.51 108.54 3.48
CA CYS A 882 -3.60 107.53 4.02
C CYS A 882 -4.15 106.09 3.93
N SER A 883 -5.47 105.89 3.85
CA SER A 883 -6.08 104.54 3.92
C SER A 883 -6.00 103.69 2.63
N PRO A 884 -6.11 104.25 1.40
CA PRO A 884 -6.04 103.45 0.18
C PRO A 884 -4.62 102.97 -0.10
N PHE A 885 -3.63 103.86 0.04
CA PHE A 885 -2.21 103.52 -0.16
C PHE A 885 -1.75 102.45 0.83
N LYS A 886 -2.14 102.55 2.11
CA LYS A 886 -1.87 101.49 3.11
C LYS A 886 -2.50 100.16 2.72
N ARG A 887 -3.76 100.13 2.25
CA ARG A 887 -4.41 98.89 1.79
C ARG A 887 -3.70 98.27 0.59
N LEU A 888 -3.31 99.05 -0.42
CA LEU A 888 -2.57 98.52 -1.58
C LEU A 888 -1.18 97.97 -1.18
N ASN A 889 -0.49 98.64 -0.24
CA ASN A 889 0.77 98.17 0.32
C ASN A 889 0.58 96.90 1.20
N GLN A 890 -0.58 96.74 1.84
CA GLN A 890 -0.96 95.54 2.59
C GLN A 890 -1.17 94.36 1.63
N THR A 891 -1.95 94.53 0.56
CA THR A 891 -2.21 93.47 -0.42
C THR A 891 -0.96 93.08 -1.21
N TYR A 892 -0.07 94.03 -1.52
CA TYR A 892 1.21 93.72 -2.17
C TYR A 892 2.13 92.88 -1.26
N ARG A 893 2.20 93.19 0.05
CA ARG A 893 2.91 92.33 1.01
C ARG A 893 2.24 90.97 1.18
N GLN A 894 0.90 90.92 1.17
CA GLN A 894 0.19 89.65 1.27
C GLN A 894 0.52 88.75 0.09
N VAL A 895 0.42 89.24 -1.15
CA VAL A 895 0.76 88.47 -2.35
C VAL A 895 2.25 88.06 -2.38
N LEU A 896 3.17 88.87 -1.84
CA LEU A 896 4.57 88.45 -1.66
C LEU A 896 4.69 87.30 -0.65
N ASN A 897 4.08 87.42 0.53
CA ASN A 897 4.07 86.35 1.54
C ASN A 897 3.42 85.07 0.98
N ASP A 898 2.31 85.18 0.26
CA ASP A 898 1.61 84.05 -0.36
C ASP A 898 2.49 83.35 -1.41
N ASN A 899 3.29 84.11 -2.17
CA ASN A 899 4.30 83.54 -3.07
C ASN A 899 5.45 82.87 -2.31
N GLU A 900 5.95 83.48 -1.23
CA GLU A 900 6.99 82.86 -0.39
C GLU A 900 6.51 81.53 0.19
N VAL A 901 5.28 81.48 0.74
CA VAL A 901 4.63 80.25 1.21
C VAL A 901 4.48 79.22 0.08
N LEU A 902 3.94 79.60 -1.08
CA LEU A 902 3.82 78.69 -2.23
C LEU A 902 5.19 78.14 -2.71
N THR A 903 6.28 78.92 -2.61
CA THR A 903 7.62 78.40 -2.91
C THR A 903 8.19 77.51 -1.80
N ALA A 904 7.77 77.68 -0.54
CA ALA A 904 8.10 76.78 0.55
C ALA A 904 7.35 75.45 0.40
N ASP A 905 6.04 75.49 0.13
CA ASP A 905 5.20 74.32 -0.13
C ASP A 905 5.70 73.55 -1.37
N HIS A 906 6.09 74.25 -2.45
CA HIS A 906 6.68 73.60 -3.62
C HIS A 906 8.02 72.89 -3.28
N LYS A 907 8.87 73.48 -2.43
CA LYS A 907 10.10 72.84 -1.97
C LYS A 907 9.79 71.62 -1.08
N GLN A 908 8.80 71.72 -0.21
CA GLN A 908 8.35 70.63 0.67
C GLN A 908 7.78 69.46 -0.14
N LEU A 909 6.85 69.72 -1.06
CA LEU A 909 6.31 68.74 -1.99
C LEU A 909 7.40 68.09 -2.86
N LYS A 910 8.40 68.87 -3.31
CA LYS A 910 9.55 68.34 -4.05
C LYS A 910 10.45 67.46 -3.18
N SER A 911 10.60 67.77 -1.89
CA SER A 911 11.32 66.92 -0.92
C SER A 911 10.57 65.60 -0.72
N GLN A 912 9.28 65.66 -0.39
CA GLN A 912 8.41 64.50 -0.20
C GLN A 912 8.32 63.61 -1.46
N LEU A 913 8.30 64.21 -2.65
CA LEU A 913 8.34 63.47 -3.92
C LEU A 913 9.68 62.75 -4.15
N ASN A 914 10.80 63.32 -3.68
CA ASN A 914 12.11 62.66 -3.78
C ASN A 914 12.27 61.56 -2.72
N GLU A 915 11.74 61.78 -1.51
CA GLU A 915 11.67 60.83 -0.41
C GLU A 915 10.83 59.61 -0.81
N ALA A 916 9.61 59.82 -1.31
CA ALA A 916 8.75 58.74 -1.83
C ALA A 916 9.36 57.97 -3.02
N LYS A 917 10.22 58.60 -3.83
CA LYS A 917 10.98 57.91 -4.89
C LYS A 917 12.11 57.05 -4.33
N LEU A 918 12.80 57.52 -3.29
CA LEU A 918 13.81 56.72 -2.58
C LEU A 918 13.16 55.49 -1.94
N GLU A 919 12.04 55.67 -1.23
CA GLU A 919 11.25 54.56 -0.67
C GLU A 919 10.79 53.57 -1.74
N HIS A 920 10.32 54.04 -2.90
CA HIS A 920 10.01 53.15 -4.04
C HIS A 920 11.23 52.32 -4.45
N THR A 921 12.41 52.94 -4.63
CA THR A 921 13.62 52.21 -5.02
C THR A 921 14.13 51.22 -3.97
N TRP A 922 13.93 51.51 -2.67
CA TRP A 922 14.22 50.56 -1.59
C TRP A 922 13.25 49.37 -1.60
N LEU A 923 11.94 49.63 -1.64
CA LEU A 923 10.92 48.58 -1.69
C LEU A 923 11.03 47.70 -2.95
N GLU A 924 11.45 48.28 -4.08
CA GLU A 924 11.69 47.57 -5.34
C GLU A 924 12.96 46.70 -5.28
N ALA A 925 14.00 47.14 -4.56
CA ALA A 925 15.19 46.35 -4.26
C ALA A 925 14.89 45.19 -3.28
N ASP A 926 14.13 45.45 -2.21
CA ASP A 926 13.72 44.43 -1.23
C ASP A 926 12.75 43.41 -1.84
N PHE A 927 11.80 43.84 -2.67
CA PHE A 927 10.97 42.92 -3.47
C PHE A 927 11.84 42.06 -4.41
N SER A 928 12.86 42.65 -5.03
CA SER A 928 13.82 41.92 -5.87
C SER A 928 14.74 40.97 -5.09
N LYS A 929 14.97 41.21 -3.80
CA LYS A 929 15.66 40.31 -2.86
C LYS A 929 14.74 39.16 -2.44
N LEU A 930 13.55 39.47 -1.92
CA LEU A 930 12.55 38.50 -1.48
C LEU A 930 12.13 37.56 -2.62
N LYS A 931 12.05 38.04 -3.86
CA LYS A 931 11.80 37.21 -5.06
C LYS A 931 12.91 36.19 -5.31
N LYS A 932 14.18 36.54 -5.06
CA LYS A 932 15.33 35.61 -5.19
C LYS A 932 15.33 34.60 -4.04
N GLU A 933 15.01 35.03 -2.83
CA GLU A 933 14.87 34.15 -1.65
C GLU A 933 13.73 33.14 -1.85
N PHE A 934 12.58 33.57 -2.37
CA PHE A 934 11.48 32.68 -2.76
C PHE A 934 11.90 31.67 -3.85
N GLN A 935 12.61 32.11 -4.90
CA GLN A 935 13.16 31.21 -5.92
C GLN A 935 14.16 30.19 -5.36
N GLN A 936 14.98 30.58 -4.37
CA GLN A 936 15.89 29.65 -3.69
C GLN A 936 15.13 28.64 -2.81
N LEU A 937 14.06 29.05 -2.14
CA LEU A 937 13.18 28.16 -1.37
C LEU A 937 12.43 27.17 -2.27
N ASP A 938 11.96 27.59 -3.44
CA ASP A 938 11.32 26.71 -4.43
C ASP A 938 12.30 25.67 -5.00
N ILE A 939 13.54 26.09 -5.31
CA ILE A 939 14.65 25.21 -5.70
C ILE A 939 15.06 24.26 -4.54
N ALA A 940 14.92 24.67 -3.28
CA ALA A 940 15.16 23.81 -2.13
C ALA A 940 14.02 22.81 -1.90
N SER A 941 12.77 23.24 -2.06
CA SER A 941 11.57 22.41 -1.94
C SER A 941 11.56 21.30 -2.98
N THR A 942 11.79 21.63 -4.25
CA THR A 942 11.89 20.63 -5.34
C THR A 942 13.03 19.64 -5.11
N LYS A 943 14.21 20.08 -4.63
CA LYS A 943 15.29 19.16 -4.22
C LYS A 943 14.89 18.22 -3.09
N LEU A 944 14.18 18.73 -2.08
CA LEU A 944 13.70 17.91 -0.97
C LEU A 944 12.63 16.91 -1.42
N THR A 945 11.70 17.31 -2.31
CA THR A 945 10.72 16.41 -2.94
C THR A 945 11.42 15.27 -3.67
N ASN A 946 12.41 15.57 -4.51
CA ASN A 946 13.19 14.53 -5.22
C ASN A 946 13.93 13.58 -4.27
N GLN A 947 14.39 14.08 -3.11
CA GLN A 947 14.99 13.23 -2.06
C GLN A 947 13.94 12.34 -1.38
N CYS A 948 12.75 12.85 -1.10
CA CYS A 948 11.63 12.05 -0.57
C CYS A 948 11.15 10.98 -1.56
N GLU A 949 11.13 11.27 -2.86
CA GLU A 949 10.82 10.29 -3.91
C GLU A 949 11.88 9.18 -3.97
N LEU A 950 13.17 9.54 -3.99
CA LEU A 950 14.27 8.56 -3.98
C LEU A 950 14.27 7.69 -2.71
N LEU A 951 14.03 8.30 -1.54
CA LEU A 951 13.88 7.55 -0.28
C LEU A 951 12.66 6.63 -0.29
N SER A 952 11.57 7.02 -0.95
CA SER A 952 10.37 6.18 -1.11
C SER A 952 10.63 4.99 -2.04
N GLN A 953 11.39 5.18 -3.13
CA GLN A 953 11.84 4.09 -4.00
C GLN A 953 12.77 3.12 -3.27
N LEU A 954 13.79 3.63 -2.58
CA LEU A 954 14.72 2.81 -1.77
C LEU A 954 13.99 2.04 -0.66
N LYS A 955 13.01 2.67 -0.01
CA LYS A 955 12.12 2.01 0.96
C LYS A 955 11.33 0.88 0.30
N GLY A 956 10.69 1.12 -0.84
CA GLY A 956 9.93 0.11 -1.57
C GLY A 956 10.78 -1.11 -1.95
N ASN A 957 11.99 -0.89 -2.46
CA ASN A 957 12.95 -1.95 -2.77
C ASN A 957 13.31 -2.78 -1.52
N LEU A 958 13.57 -2.14 -0.39
CA LEU A 958 13.86 -2.83 0.89
C LEU A 958 12.63 -3.59 1.42
N GLU A 959 11.41 -3.09 1.19
CA GLU A 959 10.16 -3.78 1.53
C GLU A 959 9.86 -4.95 0.57
N GLU A 960 10.40 -4.97 -0.64
CA GLU A 960 10.40 -6.11 -1.56
C GLU A 960 11.43 -7.16 -1.17
N GLU A 961 12.68 -6.77 -0.89
CA GLU A 961 13.71 -7.69 -0.40
C GLU A 961 13.30 -8.35 0.93
N ASN A 962 12.72 -7.59 1.87
CA ASN A 962 12.19 -8.17 3.12
C ASN A 962 11.04 -9.15 2.86
N ARG A 963 10.11 -8.87 1.93
CA ARG A 963 9.05 -9.82 1.55
C ARG A 963 9.63 -11.09 0.93
N HIS A 964 10.65 -10.98 0.07
CA HIS A 964 11.33 -12.14 -0.51
C HIS A 964 12.09 -12.96 0.54
N LEU A 965 12.79 -12.32 1.48
CA LEU A 965 13.49 -12.99 2.58
C LEU A 965 12.52 -13.70 3.53
N LEU A 966 11.38 -13.09 3.86
CA LEU A 966 10.33 -13.72 4.66
C LEU A 966 9.75 -14.95 3.96
N GLY A 967 9.46 -14.88 2.66
CA GLY A 967 9.01 -16.05 1.88
C GLY A 967 10.05 -17.18 1.80
N GLN A 968 11.35 -16.85 1.77
CA GLN A 968 12.41 -17.85 1.88
C GLN A 968 12.46 -18.49 3.28
N ILE A 969 12.33 -17.69 4.34
CA ILE A 969 12.27 -18.19 5.73
C ILE A 969 11.06 -19.11 5.92
N GLU A 970 9.88 -18.74 5.43
CA GLU A 970 8.68 -19.58 5.49
C GLU A 970 8.85 -20.89 4.73
N THR A 971 9.44 -20.84 3.53
CA THR A 971 9.78 -22.04 2.74
C THR A 971 10.75 -22.95 3.50
N LEU A 972 11.78 -22.39 4.14
CA LEU A 972 12.74 -23.14 4.96
C LEU A 972 12.09 -23.70 6.24
N MET A 973 11.15 -23.00 6.87
CA MET A 973 10.38 -23.53 7.99
C MET A 973 9.48 -24.71 7.55
N LEU A 974 8.84 -24.61 6.39
CA LEU A 974 8.02 -25.69 5.84
C LEU A 974 8.87 -26.94 5.49
N GLN A 975 10.07 -26.74 4.95
CA GLN A 975 11.03 -27.83 4.71
C GLN A 975 11.49 -28.48 6.02
N ASN A 976 11.90 -27.69 7.02
CA ASN A 976 12.31 -28.21 8.34
C ASN A 976 11.17 -28.96 9.03
N ARG A 977 9.93 -28.44 8.95
CA ARG A 977 8.73 -29.12 9.45
C ARG A 977 8.53 -30.47 8.76
N THR A 978 8.60 -30.51 7.42
CA THR A 978 8.42 -31.75 6.65
C THR A 978 9.49 -32.79 6.98
N LEU A 979 10.75 -32.37 7.15
CA LEU A 979 11.85 -33.24 7.59
C LEU A 979 11.66 -33.74 9.02
N LEU A 980 11.12 -32.92 9.92
CA LEU A 980 10.78 -33.33 11.29
C LEU A 980 9.63 -34.34 11.30
N GLU A 981 8.57 -34.11 10.52
CA GLU A 981 7.45 -35.03 10.36
C GLU A 981 7.93 -36.39 9.81
N GLN A 982 8.73 -36.42 8.74
CA GLN A 982 9.38 -37.64 8.22
C GLN A 982 10.30 -38.34 9.25
N THR A 983 11.01 -37.56 10.08
CA THR A 983 11.88 -38.10 11.13
C THR A 983 11.07 -38.74 12.27
N MET A 984 9.87 -38.24 12.55
CA MET A 984 8.96 -38.84 13.53
C MET A 984 8.29 -40.09 12.96
N GLU A 985 7.78 -40.04 11.72
CA GLU A 985 7.22 -41.21 11.01
C GLU A 985 8.25 -42.37 10.96
N SER A 986 9.51 -42.08 10.68
CA SER A 986 10.61 -43.06 10.67
C SER A 986 10.87 -43.70 12.05
N LYS A 987 10.70 -42.94 13.15
CA LYS A 987 10.80 -43.48 14.52
C LYS A 987 9.59 -44.31 14.90
N ASP A 988 8.39 -43.88 14.52
CA ASP A 988 7.16 -44.62 14.80
C ASP A 988 7.15 -45.97 14.04
N LEU A 989 7.64 -45.99 12.80
CA LEU A 989 7.91 -47.23 12.06
C LEU A 989 8.92 -48.13 12.80
N PHE A 990 10.05 -47.59 13.27
CA PHE A 990 11.04 -48.35 14.06
C PHE A 990 10.44 -48.94 15.34
N HIS A 991 9.60 -48.19 16.07
CA HIS A 991 8.91 -48.69 17.26
C HIS A 991 7.81 -49.72 16.95
N VAL A 992 7.19 -49.66 15.75
CA VAL A 992 6.28 -50.70 15.27
C VAL A 992 7.04 -51.99 14.93
N GLU A 993 8.21 -51.90 14.30
CA GLU A 993 9.09 -53.06 14.08
C GLU A 993 9.61 -53.64 15.40
N GLU A 994 10.07 -52.80 16.34
CA GLU A 994 10.50 -53.18 17.68
C GLU A 994 9.43 -54.00 18.42
N ARG A 995 8.16 -53.57 18.37
CA ARG A 995 7.02 -54.33 18.92
C ARG A 995 6.84 -55.67 18.23
N GLN A 996 6.91 -55.74 16.89
CA GLN A 996 6.82 -57.00 16.16
C GLN A 996 7.93 -57.98 16.56
N TYR A 997 9.17 -57.50 16.76
CA TYR A 997 10.26 -58.33 17.28
C TYR A 997 10.01 -58.81 18.71
N ILE A 998 9.47 -57.95 19.59
CA ILE A 998 9.10 -58.31 20.97
C ILE A 998 8.00 -59.37 21.01
N ASP A 999 6.93 -59.22 20.21
CA ASP A 999 5.83 -60.18 20.16
C ASP A 999 6.29 -61.53 19.60
N LYS A 1000 7.12 -61.51 18.55
CA LYS A 1000 7.71 -62.73 17.97
C LYS A 1000 8.68 -63.43 18.94
N LEU A 1001 9.41 -62.67 19.76
CA LEU A 1001 10.23 -63.19 20.87
C LEU A 1001 9.34 -63.81 21.97
N ASN A 1002 8.19 -63.21 22.28
CA ASN A 1002 7.25 -63.73 23.27
C ASN A 1002 6.54 -65.01 22.78
N ASP A 1003 6.22 -65.13 21.49
CA ASP A 1003 5.72 -66.39 20.92
C ASP A 1003 6.79 -67.48 20.91
N LEU A 1004 8.05 -67.15 20.58
CA LEU A 1004 9.17 -68.10 20.72
C LEU A 1004 9.39 -68.54 22.18
N ARG A 1005 9.20 -67.63 23.16
CA ARG A 1005 9.21 -67.97 24.58
C ARG A 1005 8.07 -68.92 24.95
N ARG A 1006 6.84 -68.69 24.46
CA ARG A 1006 5.69 -69.58 24.67
C ARG A 1006 5.85 -70.94 23.99
N GLN A 1007 6.51 -70.99 22.83
CA GLN A 1007 6.87 -72.25 22.18
C GLN A 1007 7.93 -73.01 22.99
N LYS A 1008 8.97 -72.31 23.48
CA LYS A 1008 9.98 -72.88 24.38
C LYS A 1008 9.35 -73.42 25.67
N GLU A 1009 8.48 -72.64 26.31
CA GLU A 1009 7.76 -73.04 27.53
C GLU A 1009 6.92 -74.30 27.30
N LYS A 1010 6.16 -74.38 26.20
CA LYS A 1010 5.41 -75.60 25.81
C LYS A 1010 6.30 -76.80 25.46
N LEU A 1011 7.54 -76.58 25.02
CA LEU A 1011 8.52 -77.65 24.82
C LEU A 1011 9.13 -78.09 26.15
N GLU A 1012 9.40 -77.16 27.06
CA GLU A 1012 9.86 -77.44 28.43
C GLU A 1012 8.79 -78.16 29.26
N GLU A 1013 7.50 -77.80 29.13
CA GLU A 1013 6.38 -78.58 29.68
C GLU A 1013 6.34 -80.00 29.13
N LYS A 1014 6.41 -80.19 27.80
CA LYS A 1014 6.43 -81.53 27.18
C LYS A 1014 7.62 -82.37 27.62
N ILE A 1015 8.80 -81.76 27.78
CA ILE A 1015 10.01 -82.40 28.28
C ILE A 1015 9.84 -82.75 29.77
N MET A 1016 9.31 -81.85 30.59
CA MET A 1016 9.01 -82.13 32.00
C MET A 1016 7.93 -83.21 32.18
N ASP A 1017 6.91 -83.25 31.33
CA ASP A 1017 5.87 -84.28 31.37
C ASP A 1017 6.39 -85.65 30.90
N GLN A 1018 7.31 -85.68 29.92
CA GLN A 1018 8.09 -86.89 29.64
C GLN A 1018 8.92 -87.32 30.86
N TYR A 1019 9.61 -86.39 31.54
CA TYR A 1019 10.36 -86.71 32.76
C TYR A 1019 9.46 -87.19 33.92
N LYS A 1020 8.25 -86.64 34.11
CA LYS A 1020 7.25 -87.18 35.05
C LYS A 1020 6.85 -88.61 34.70
N PHE A 1021 6.74 -88.94 33.42
CA PHE A 1021 6.46 -90.32 32.96
C PHE A 1021 7.61 -91.29 33.25
N TYR A 1022 8.83 -90.77 33.44
CA TYR A 1022 10.03 -91.52 33.82
C TYR A 1022 10.42 -91.36 35.31
N GLU A 1023 9.54 -90.85 36.18
CA GLU A 1023 9.81 -90.67 37.61
C GLU A 1023 9.09 -91.74 38.48
N PRO A 1024 9.77 -92.80 38.96
CA PRO A 1024 9.16 -93.79 39.83
C PRO A 1024 8.94 -93.19 41.23
N SER A 1025 7.71 -93.28 41.76
CA SER A 1025 7.38 -92.74 43.09
C SER A 1025 8.26 -93.35 44.21
N PRO A 1026 8.69 -92.54 45.21
CA PRO A 1026 9.91 -92.84 45.96
C PRO A 1026 9.75 -93.83 47.13
N PRO A 1027 10.75 -94.70 47.39
CA PRO A 1027 10.79 -95.54 48.58
C PRO A 1027 11.14 -94.74 49.85
N ARG A 1028 10.69 -95.25 51.02
CA ARG A 1028 10.74 -94.54 52.31
C ARG A 1028 11.91 -94.97 53.22
N ARG A 1029 12.45 -93.96 53.94
CA ARG A 1029 13.07 -93.98 55.30
C ARG A 1029 14.50 -94.53 55.53
N ARG A 1030 15.18 -93.79 56.45
CA ARG A 1030 16.28 -94.16 57.40
C ARG A 1030 17.70 -94.44 56.86
N GLY A 1031 18.69 -93.74 57.43
CA GLY A 1031 20.07 -94.26 57.54
C GLY A 1031 21.22 -93.24 57.60
N ASN A 1032 21.38 -92.44 58.65
CA ASN A 1032 22.61 -91.67 58.87
C ASN A 1032 23.72 -92.57 59.41
N TRP A 1033 24.90 -92.66 58.76
CA TRP A 1033 26.15 -93.13 59.39
C TRP A 1033 27.40 -92.73 58.58
N ILE A 1034 28.39 -92.14 59.27
CA ILE A 1034 29.77 -91.84 58.87
C ILE A 1034 30.04 -90.93 57.65
N THR A 1035 30.79 -89.86 57.94
CA THR A 1035 31.47 -88.95 57.02
C THR A 1035 32.84 -89.49 56.60
N LEU A 1036 33.34 -89.14 55.39
CA LEU A 1036 34.60 -88.38 55.17
C LEU A 1036 35.12 -88.40 53.71
N LYS A 1037 35.67 -87.24 53.30
CA LYS A 1037 36.73 -87.01 52.28
C LYS A 1037 36.46 -87.26 50.77
N LEU A 1038 36.80 -86.21 49.99
CA LEU A 1038 37.08 -86.14 48.54
C LEU A 1038 35.93 -85.97 47.51
N LYS A 1039 35.17 -84.87 47.63
CA LYS A 1039 35.24 -83.76 46.64
C LYS A 1039 34.60 -82.49 47.21
N LYS A 1040 35.16 -81.31 46.92
CA LYS A 1040 34.72 -80.00 47.44
C LYS A 1040 34.87 -78.92 46.37
N LEU A 1041 33.77 -78.58 45.69
CA LEU A 1041 33.64 -77.37 44.88
C LEU A 1041 32.19 -76.83 45.01
N MET A 1042 32.06 -75.52 45.26
CA MET A 1042 30.96 -74.64 44.84
C MET A 1042 29.52 -75.17 45.10
N LYS A 1043 28.85 -74.99 46.27
CA LYS A 1043 28.81 -73.94 47.32
C LYS A 1043 28.19 -72.60 46.87
N SER A 1044 27.22 -71.96 47.55
CA SER A 1044 26.14 -72.35 48.52
C SER A 1044 25.21 -71.15 48.77
N SER A 1045 23.97 -71.34 49.26
CA SER A 1045 22.99 -70.25 49.48
C SER A 1045 22.74 -69.87 50.97
N SER A 1046 22.21 -68.65 51.17
CA SER A 1046 21.46 -68.11 52.31
C SER A 1046 22.17 -67.52 53.54
N ARG A 1047 21.66 -66.34 53.95
CA ARG A 1047 21.45 -65.71 55.29
C ARG A 1047 22.41 -66.07 56.46
N GLU A 1048 22.80 -65.14 57.35
CA GLU A 1048 22.25 -63.81 57.67
C GLU A 1048 23.26 -62.94 58.49
N HIS A 1049 23.07 -61.61 58.50
CA HIS A 1049 23.63 -60.60 59.42
C HIS A 1049 25.19 -60.42 59.54
N GLY A 1050 25.63 -59.22 59.94
CA GLY A 1050 27.05 -58.82 60.09
C GLY A 1050 27.67 -59.15 61.47
N PRO A 1051 28.88 -58.66 61.84
CA PRO A 1051 29.47 -57.36 61.46
C PRO A 1051 31.01 -57.35 61.18
N GLU A 1052 31.63 -56.16 61.32
CA GLU A 1052 33.05 -55.83 61.56
C GLU A 1052 34.04 -55.49 60.40
N TRP A 1053 35.04 -54.69 60.79
CA TRP A 1053 36.10 -54.00 60.01
C TRP A 1053 37.49 -54.69 60.20
N PRO A 1054 38.65 -53.99 60.19
CA PRO A 1054 39.51 -53.68 59.03
C PRO A 1054 40.88 -54.41 59.11
N PRO A 1055 41.91 -54.10 58.28
CA PRO A 1055 42.83 -53.00 58.64
C PRO A 1055 43.47 -52.18 57.49
N THR A 1056 44.14 -51.11 57.96
CA THR A 1056 45.11 -50.13 57.39
C THR A 1056 46.30 -50.67 56.57
N PRO A 1057 47.16 -49.89 55.85
CA PRO A 1057 47.65 -48.47 56.03
C PRO A 1057 46.80 -47.40 55.30
N THR A 1058 46.71 -46.09 55.62
CA THR A 1058 47.36 -45.07 56.51
C THR A 1058 48.63 -44.32 56.08
N HIS A 1059 48.52 -42.97 56.06
CA HIS A 1059 49.57 -41.91 55.99
C HIS A 1059 50.45 -41.84 54.73
N SER A 1060 51.03 -40.69 54.32
CA SER A 1060 51.03 -39.27 54.76
C SER A 1060 51.46 -38.37 53.56
N GLY A 1061 51.41 -37.03 53.54
CA GLY A 1061 51.01 -35.99 54.51
C GLY A 1061 50.64 -34.69 53.74
N LEU A 1062 49.84 -33.76 54.26
CA LEU A 1062 50.15 -32.74 55.28
C LEU A 1062 51.18 -31.66 54.85
N ALA A 1063 50.63 -30.55 54.34
CA ALA A 1063 50.92 -29.12 54.61
C ALA A 1063 52.34 -28.52 54.72
N GLU A 1064 52.33 -27.18 54.65
CA GLU A 1064 53.36 -26.22 55.07
C GLU A 1064 54.68 -26.07 54.27
N SER A 1065 54.60 -25.12 53.33
CA SER A 1065 55.29 -23.80 53.45
C SER A 1065 56.65 -23.57 52.78
N HIS A 1066 56.99 -22.28 52.73
CA HIS A 1066 58.28 -21.64 52.45
C HIS A 1066 58.83 -21.58 51.01
N LEU A 1067 59.06 -20.32 50.59
CA LEU A 1067 60.01 -19.83 49.58
C LEU A 1067 59.63 -20.11 48.10
N SER A 1068 59.88 -19.18 47.16
CA SER A 1068 60.26 -17.76 47.27
C SER A 1068 59.97 -17.02 45.95
N SER A 1069 60.20 -15.71 45.92
CA SER A 1069 60.41 -14.90 44.70
C SER A 1069 61.29 -15.66 43.67
N GLN A 1070 61.13 -15.47 42.35
CA GLN A 1070 61.28 -14.19 41.67
C GLN A 1070 60.51 -14.08 40.33
N ASP A 1071 60.08 -12.86 40.03
CA ASP A 1071 60.45 -12.03 38.87
C ASP A 1071 60.82 -12.78 37.57
N ASN A 1072 60.20 -12.50 36.42
CA ASN A 1072 59.98 -11.17 35.83
C ASN A 1072 58.67 -11.14 35.01
N SER A 1073 57.85 -10.07 35.01
CA SER A 1073 58.08 -8.69 34.52
C SER A 1073 58.21 -8.61 32.99
N SER A 1074 57.73 -7.57 32.29
CA SER A 1074 57.03 -6.32 32.68
C SER A 1074 56.10 -5.90 31.52
N PHE A 1075 54.93 -5.24 31.66
CA PHE A 1075 54.47 -4.12 32.52
C PHE A 1075 54.77 -2.71 31.93
N ILE A 1076 53.78 -2.14 31.22
CA ILE A 1076 53.39 -0.71 31.09
C ILE A 1076 51.89 -0.76 30.68
N SER A 1077 50.85 -0.29 31.38
CA SER A 1077 50.61 0.55 32.57
C SER A 1077 50.54 2.08 32.36
N SER A 1078 49.47 2.70 32.90
CA SER A 1078 49.25 4.15 33.14
C SER A 1078 49.10 5.07 31.92
N ASP A 1079 48.35 6.19 31.92
CA ASP A 1079 47.39 6.84 32.86
C ASP A 1079 46.32 7.59 32.03
N GLY A 1080 45.22 8.20 32.50
CA GLY A 1080 44.61 8.42 33.82
C GLY A 1080 43.19 9.02 33.62
N SER A 1081 42.20 8.87 34.51
CA SER A 1081 41.99 9.54 35.83
C SER A 1081 41.14 10.83 35.76
N GLY A 1082 40.02 10.92 36.50
CA GLY A 1082 39.26 12.18 36.67
C GLY A 1082 37.78 12.12 37.15
N GLY A 1083 37.53 12.00 38.47
CA GLY A 1083 36.23 12.30 39.15
C GLY A 1083 35.15 11.18 39.10
N SER A 1084 34.74 10.51 40.18
CA SER A 1084 34.09 10.94 41.45
C SER A 1084 32.60 11.31 41.26
N ALA A 1085 31.63 10.41 41.52
CA ALA A 1085 31.05 9.99 42.83
C ALA A 1085 29.86 10.88 43.29
N SER A 1086 28.77 10.40 43.92
CA SER A 1086 28.35 9.05 44.41
C SER A 1086 26.92 8.70 43.87
N THR A 1087 25.99 7.86 44.39
CA THR A 1087 25.75 7.12 45.67
C THR A 1087 24.72 5.98 45.38
N SER A 1088 24.70 4.83 46.09
CA SER A 1088 23.84 4.45 47.25
C SER A 1088 22.34 4.80 47.12
N ALA A 1089 21.34 3.90 47.31
CA ALA A 1089 21.24 2.45 47.60
C ALA A 1089 19.78 1.99 47.22
N GLY A 1090 19.29 0.75 47.31
CA GLY A 1090 19.80 -0.58 47.71
C GLY A 1090 18.63 -1.49 48.19
N ASP A 1091 18.76 -2.81 48.05
CA ASP A 1091 17.85 -3.91 48.51
C ASP A 1091 16.40 -3.94 47.95
N ALA A 1092 15.99 -4.98 47.19
CA ALA A 1092 15.56 -6.35 47.58
C ALA A 1092 14.04 -6.43 47.92
N ILE A 1093 13.27 -7.48 47.59
CA ILE A 1093 13.46 -8.94 47.80
C ILE A 1093 12.77 -9.78 46.68
N SER A 1094 13.31 -10.97 46.41
CA SER A 1094 12.68 -12.13 45.72
C SER A 1094 12.81 -13.36 46.68
N PRO A 1095 12.23 -14.58 46.52
CA PRO A 1095 12.04 -15.32 45.25
C PRO A 1095 10.85 -16.34 45.21
N HIS A 1096 10.92 -17.29 44.26
CA HIS A 1096 10.14 -18.53 44.06
C HIS A 1096 8.72 -18.38 43.47
N ARG A 1097 8.35 -19.04 42.36
CA ARG A 1097 8.42 -20.47 41.95
C ARG A 1097 7.51 -21.40 42.79
N ASN A 1098 6.49 -21.95 42.15
CA ASN A 1098 6.43 -23.39 41.89
C ASN A 1098 5.43 -23.73 40.77
N SER A 1099 5.58 -24.93 40.20
CA SER A 1099 4.69 -25.51 39.18
C SER A 1099 3.73 -26.52 39.82
N SER A 1100 2.53 -26.65 39.26
CA SER A 1100 1.81 -27.92 39.24
C SER A 1100 0.84 -27.97 38.05
N GLU A 1101 0.49 -29.19 37.65
CA GLU A 1101 -0.23 -29.55 36.43
C GLU A 1101 -1.47 -30.40 36.79
N TYR A 1102 -2.27 -30.79 35.80
CA TYR A 1102 -3.40 -31.75 35.86
C TYR A 1102 -4.80 -31.24 36.30
N ASP A 1103 -5.66 -31.17 35.28
CA ASP A 1103 -6.87 -31.99 35.12
C ASP A 1103 -8.29 -31.46 35.41
N LEU A 1104 -9.00 -31.34 34.28
CA LEU A 1104 -10.31 -31.91 33.95
C LEU A 1104 -11.63 -31.21 34.40
N LEU A 1105 -12.45 -31.04 33.35
CA LEU A 1105 -13.92 -31.14 33.26
C LEU A 1105 -14.82 -29.89 33.37
N ARG A 1106 -15.58 -29.73 32.27
CA ARG A 1106 -17.02 -29.40 32.17
C ARG A 1106 -17.51 -27.95 32.38
N LEU A 1107 -17.86 -27.38 31.23
CA LEU A 1107 -19.23 -26.99 30.82
C LEU A 1107 -19.96 -25.84 31.53
N THR A 1108 -20.94 -25.28 30.79
CA THR A 1108 -21.89 -24.21 31.15
C THR A 1108 -21.25 -22.83 31.45
N ARG A 1109 -21.62 -21.73 30.79
CA ARG A 1109 -22.95 -21.14 30.49
C ARG A 1109 -23.58 -20.52 31.74
N ALA A 1110 -23.41 -19.21 31.89
CA ALA A 1110 -24.13 -18.40 32.87
C ALA A 1110 -24.91 -17.28 32.16
N SER A 1111 -26.24 -17.41 32.19
CA SER A 1111 -27.18 -16.30 32.04
C SER A 1111 -28.02 -16.26 33.32
N SER A 1112 -27.93 -15.16 34.06
CA SER A 1112 -28.75 -14.80 35.23
C SER A 1112 -28.26 -13.41 35.68
N GLU A 1113 -29.05 -12.36 35.92
CA GLU A 1113 -30.52 -12.25 36.15
C GLU A 1113 -31.06 -13.11 37.30
N THR A 1114 -31.08 -12.54 38.52
CA THR A 1114 -32.05 -12.71 39.63
C THR A 1114 -31.49 -12.09 40.93
N LYS A 1115 -32.26 -11.65 41.94
CA LYS A 1115 -33.54 -10.91 41.97
C LYS A 1115 -33.86 -10.42 43.40
N CYS A 1116 -34.42 -9.20 43.56
CA CYS A 1116 -35.11 -8.70 44.78
C CYS A 1116 -34.26 -8.64 46.08
N ILE A 1117 -34.69 -8.13 47.26
CA ILE A 1117 -35.97 -7.57 47.82
C ILE A 1117 -35.56 -6.48 48.87
N ASP A 1118 -36.36 -5.54 49.39
CA ASP A 1118 -37.78 -5.12 49.17
C ASP A 1118 -37.86 -3.55 49.18
N LEU A 1119 -38.60 -2.71 49.95
CA LEU A 1119 -39.68 -2.78 50.97
C LEU A 1119 -40.34 -1.37 51.12
N SER A 1120 -41.65 -1.29 51.42
CA SER A 1120 -42.44 -0.09 51.87
C SER A 1120 -42.61 1.12 50.90
N GLY A 1121 -43.68 1.93 50.95
CA GLY A 1121 -44.96 1.82 51.70
C GLY A 1121 -45.87 3.07 51.60
N GLU A 1122 -47.20 2.86 51.71
CA GLU A 1122 -48.32 3.82 51.96
C GLU A 1122 -48.64 5.01 50.99
N GLY A 1123 -49.92 5.36 50.83
CA GLY A 1123 -50.36 6.63 50.19
C GLY A 1123 -51.74 6.68 49.46
N SER A 1124 -52.77 7.21 50.15
CA SER A 1124 -54.13 7.68 49.72
C SER A 1124 -54.29 8.18 48.24
N TYR A 1125 -55.37 7.93 47.46
CA TYR A 1125 -56.78 8.43 47.57
C TYR A 1125 -56.87 9.96 47.82
N GLU A 1126 -57.60 10.86 47.13
CA GLU A 1126 -58.72 10.86 46.14
C GLU A 1126 -58.42 11.95 45.03
N ASP A 1127 -59.02 11.99 43.82
CA ASP A 1127 -60.37 12.45 43.42
C ASP A 1127 -60.74 13.89 43.91
N GLN A 1128 -61.47 14.79 43.20
CA GLN A 1128 -62.30 14.66 41.98
C GLN A 1128 -62.63 16.04 41.30
N LEU A 1129 -63.15 15.99 40.06
CA LEU A 1129 -64.10 16.90 39.34
C LEU A 1129 -64.03 18.47 39.36
N ALA A 1130 -63.87 19.03 38.15
CA ALA A 1130 -64.77 19.97 37.43
C ALA A 1130 -65.25 21.35 37.99
N ALA A 1131 -64.78 22.39 37.28
CA ALA A 1131 -65.57 23.45 36.60
C ALA A 1131 -66.17 24.69 37.33
N SER A 1132 -66.13 25.80 36.56
CA SER A 1132 -67.08 26.93 36.50
C SER A 1132 -66.91 28.22 37.35
N VAL A 1133 -66.74 29.33 36.59
CA VAL A 1133 -67.52 30.60 36.65
C VAL A 1133 -67.01 31.79 37.51
N GLN A 1134 -67.10 33.00 36.92
CA GLN A 1134 -67.05 34.38 37.52
C GLN A 1134 -65.67 35.02 37.88
N ARG A 1135 -65.46 36.37 37.82
CA ARG A 1135 -66.12 37.49 37.07
C ARG A 1135 -65.32 38.83 37.15
N VAL A 1136 -65.49 39.71 36.14
CA VAL A 1136 -65.24 41.20 36.06
C VAL A 1136 -63.80 41.76 36.17
N SER A 1137 -63.65 42.92 35.49
CA SER A 1137 -62.72 44.05 35.73
C SER A 1137 -61.36 44.06 35.02
N SER A 1138 -60.95 45.14 34.33
CA SER A 1138 -61.70 46.37 33.95
C SER A 1138 -60.97 47.22 32.88
N THR A 1139 -61.76 47.86 31.99
CA THR A 1139 -61.46 49.09 31.18
C THR A 1139 -60.29 49.06 30.17
N HIS A 1140 -60.38 49.48 28.88
CA HIS A 1140 -60.88 50.75 28.26
C HIS A 1140 -60.04 51.99 28.66
N GLU A 1141 -59.75 53.02 27.83
CA GLU A 1141 -59.98 53.36 26.39
C GLU A 1141 -58.96 54.46 25.98
N ALA A 1142 -58.75 54.98 24.76
CA ALA A 1142 -59.26 54.83 23.36
C ALA A 1142 -58.05 54.99 22.39
N ALA A 1143 -58.04 55.41 21.10
CA ALA A 1143 -58.96 55.91 20.06
C ALA A 1143 -58.34 55.51 18.66
N PHE A 1144 -58.99 55.44 17.48
CA PHE A 1144 -59.61 56.48 16.61
C PHE A 1144 -58.77 57.75 16.38
N GLU A 1145 -58.48 58.24 15.16
CA GLU A 1145 -58.51 57.71 13.77
C GLU A 1145 -57.58 58.63 12.91
N GLY A 1146 -57.33 58.51 11.59
CA GLY A 1146 -57.84 57.63 10.53
C GLY A 1146 -57.53 58.18 9.11
N GLN A 1147 -57.64 57.34 8.07
CA GLN A 1147 -57.49 57.67 6.62
C GLN A 1147 -56.08 58.16 6.17
N SER A 1148 -55.56 57.99 4.94
CA SER A 1148 -55.77 57.07 3.78
C SER A 1148 -54.50 57.17 2.87
N SER A 1149 -54.27 56.51 1.72
CA SER A 1149 -55.02 55.54 0.87
C SER A 1149 -54.02 54.74 0.00
N SER A 1150 -54.49 53.68 -0.69
CA SER A 1150 -53.81 53.01 -1.85
C SER A 1150 -52.50 52.24 -1.54
N GLN A 1151 -52.07 51.22 -2.30
CA GLN A 1151 -52.63 50.59 -3.52
C GLN A 1151 -52.50 49.04 -3.48
N ASN A 1152 -52.71 48.34 -4.60
CA ASN A 1152 -53.22 46.95 -4.61
C ASN A 1152 -52.26 45.91 -5.23
N SER A 1153 -52.55 44.62 -5.01
CA SER A 1153 -51.87 43.40 -5.51
C SER A 1153 -50.50 43.05 -4.86
N LYS A 1154 -50.10 41.78 -4.70
CA LYS A 1154 -50.68 40.48 -5.14
C LYS A 1154 -50.79 39.49 -3.98
N LYS A 1155 -51.86 38.67 -3.93
CA LYS A 1155 -51.97 37.46 -3.09
C LYS A 1155 -51.97 36.21 -3.98
N LYS A 1156 -51.20 35.17 -3.62
CA LYS A 1156 -51.57 33.73 -3.54
C LYS A 1156 -50.35 32.80 -3.35
N ASN A 1157 -50.62 31.56 -2.89
CA ASN A 1157 -49.74 30.38 -2.89
C ASN A 1157 -48.58 30.28 -1.86
N THR A 1158 -48.88 30.33 -0.56
CA THR A 1158 -47.96 29.88 0.53
C THR A 1158 -48.71 29.16 1.68
N HIS A 1159 -49.64 28.25 1.38
CA HIS A 1159 -50.44 27.55 2.42
C HIS A 1159 -50.71 26.06 2.19
N THR A 1160 -49.99 25.41 1.27
CA THR A 1160 -50.20 23.97 0.95
C THR A 1160 -49.03 23.08 1.38
N THR A 1161 -47.83 23.63 1.59
CA THR A 1161 -46.62 22.87 1.93
C THR A 1161 -46.49 22.49 3.41
N SER A 1162 -47.12 23.23 4.33
CA SER A 1162 -46.98 22.99 5.78
C SER A 1162 -47.69 21.72 6.28
N VAL A 1163 -48.62 21.16 5.50
CA VAL A 1163 -49.38 19.96 5.88
C VAL A 1163 -48.63 18.68 5.46
N PHE A 1164 -47.95 18.69 4.31
CA PHE A 1164 -47.29 17.49 3.77
C PHE A 1164 -46.05 17.04 4.57
N LEU A 1165 -45.33 17.98 5.18
CA LEU A 1165 -44.17 17.68 6.02
C LEU A 1165 -44.54 17.01 7.35
N ASN A 1166 -45.70 17.34 7.92
CA ASN A 1166 -46.11 16.84 9.24
C ASN A 1166 -46.63 15.38 9.19
N GLU A 1167 -47.14 14.95 8.04
CA GLU A 1167 -47.62 13.57 7.83
C GLU A 1167 -46.48 12.59 7.49
N MET A 1168 -45.47 13.06 6.73
CA MET A 1168 -44.25 12.28 6.46
C MET A 1168 -43.48 11.90 7.74
N GLN A 1169 -43.44 12.80 8.73
CA GLN A 1169 -42.68 12.60 9.97
C GLN A 1169 -43.32 11.57 10.94
N LYS A 1170 -44.56 11.13 10.69
CA LYS A 1170 -45.24 10.08 11.47
C LYS A 1170 -45.05 8.65 10.95
N LEU A 1171 -44.49 8.48 9.76
CA LEU A 1171 -44.26 7.15 9.16
C LEU A 1171 -42.85 6.59 9.37
N PHE A 1172 -41.98 7.32 10.08
CA PHE A 1172 -40.58 6.91 10.34
C PHE A 1172 -40.31 6.39 11.76
N LEU A 1173 -41.36 6.16 12.57
CA LEU A 1173 -41.30 5.37 13.81
C LEU A 1173 -42.36 4.28 13.80
N LYS A 1174 -42.09 3.17 13.09
CA LYS A 1174 -42.74 1.87 13.34
C LYS A 1174 -41.93 0.71 12.80
#